data_AF-A0A5C7S3B8-F1
#
_entry.id   AF-A0A5C7S3B8-F1
#
_cell.length_a   1.000
_cell.length_b   1.000
_cell.length_c   1.000
_cell.angle_alpha   90.00
_cell.angle_beta   90.00
_cell.angle_gamma   90.00
#
_symmetry.space_group_name_H-M   'P 1'
#
loop_
_entity.id
_entity.type
_entity.pdbx_description
1 polymer ?
#
loop_
_entity_poly.entity_id
_entity_poly.type
_entity_poly.pdbx_seq_one_letter_code
_entity_poly.pdbx_strand_id
1 'polypeptide(L)'
;MEPKERDARRIRSRMSESKHAGIKKPSLENVAFKKGRAKRTDSKKENSKSADSKKIRQPHPQRNASPCRFDKDLLRLSTSSANGVALPPALKRILRWIEHGVAGELLPPIVQRSKVDGVSMIRREAALAGQAHAQGLAALCAQPRFLPFVEFIQGLDAWRREMGAHYHDIAAPRVFDLCNTALYAAPIGEAFVCCAVDHPQAAEFLRRRRAAFEAAMTLFLKRLRRDARTGRLSRLGARGRVVALSAHSEETHNGQQRVLRLGFRNGDSIAYKPRPADGEILFLRAGGAHRAGGVFDRLNRLSPAAMPTRLPVLQVLPGTSDRRADATGQTYQWQAWVEGPKQWGRVRDGGAWPLFAVRFTPTQAATFWHRAGALSAACYAFGIGDLYAGNLLVGRHVRDQEPMPYPIDMELFFQPFTGLRETALIGDAIDGGNHHVGFERLPRRCSPEAPLVGFFRVRGGLALRRIDAAWARTESANVVGDTRGHIGYTEYLADYFRGMFDQWASVCTHRIQLIQELGRLATKARVRVLRRSTEIYAQALDAWTLDHVAFDPAVFDPEEIAQMREGDVPYFFRSAVGGPLCWFSPGGLSPGGLRSRPPPLDARTPPFEALGLSERLAFIELGAMLRDAAAYVFRDLRQRQIVDDARGVEIRIDSALRGTAVFEWAQQGHRLIYRWNGARLRLRAEAIPDTSTRRVSAKRGRCPQPQLRRQLLRIDRMDAALRTRWVAAGFPEDTTARDLRQLMKTVADWLHEVVARHGWPGPALVGRRAAEAACRLLQHLEGEIVLQQRCLRLLRASAERQDAPWRQVAYVQDSLRLASGRAQEYGTKLQRVDGRLVPYPIRAPDRVDARRAAMGMEPLTAYLRRAQRYFDKAESALPHGSSGSSSQRLNSHLAHALTVSAKRSPR
;
A
#
# COMPACT_ATOMS: atom_id res chain seq x y z
N MET A 1 18.48 -59.77 -14.14
CA MET A 1 18.57 -60.56 -15.38
C MET A 1 18.85 -59.59 -16.51
N GLU A 2 20.05 -59.72 -17.04
CA GLU A 2 20.68 -59.01 -18.17
C GLU A 2 19.94 -59.27 -19.52
N PRO A 3 20.44 -58.84 -20.71
CA PRO A 3 21.48 -57.84 -21.06
C PRO A 3 21.18 -57.01 -22.36
N LYS A 4 22.10 -56.10 -22.73
CA LYS A 4 22.94 -56.09 -23.97
C LYS A 4 23.37 -54.65 -24.35
N GLU A 5 24.63 -54.26 -24.15
CA GLU A 5 25.84 -54.44 -25.01
C GLU A 5 25.88 -53.45 -26.20
N ARG A 6 26.79 -52.46 -26.17
CA ARG A 6 28.15 -52.42 -26.77
C ARG A 6 28.10 -52.27 -28.31
N ASP A 7 28.77 -51.26 -28.89
CA ASP A 7 30.23 -51.25 -29.09
C ASP A 7 30.78 -50.00 -29.79
N ALA A 8 32.11 -49.96 -29.81
CA ALA A 8 33.04 -48.86 -30.05
C ALA A 8 33.57 -48.67 -31.49
N ARG A 9 34.08 -47.44 -31.75
CA ARG A 9 35.25 -47.07 -32.60
C ARG A 9 35.08 -47.27 -34.14
N ARG A 10 35.72 -46.52 -35.05
CA ARG A 10 37.08 -45.93 -35.12
C ARG A 10 37.25 -45.11 -36.43
N ILE A 11 38.33 -44.32 -36.47
CA ILE A 11 39.20 -43.96 -37.62
C ILE A 11 39.13 -42.53 -38.23
N ARG A 12 40.33 -41.95 -38.28
CA ARG A 12 40.82 -40.67 -38.80
C ARG A 12 41.34 -40.84 -40.24
N SER A 13 41.43 -39.75 -41.03
CA SER A 13 42.64 -39.27 -41.76
C SER A 13 42.28 -38.08 -42.65
N ARG A 14 42.91 -36.88 -42.51
CA ARG A 14 44.05 -36.32 -43.30
C ARG A 14 43.67 -35.94 -44.75
N MET A 15 44.13 -34.86 -45.42
CA MET A 15 45.35 -34.03 -45.40
C MET A 15 45.06 -32.78 -46.30
N SER A 16 45.38 -31.52 -45.93
CA SER A 16 46.63 -30.72 -46.09
C SER A 16 46.80 -29.99 -47.43
N GLU A 17 47.05 -28.67 -47.38
CA GLU A 17 48.24 -27.95 -47.94
C GLU A 17 48.11 -26.42 -47.65
N SER A 18 49.05 -25.78 -46.93
CA SER A 18 50.20 -24.98 -47.43
C SER A 18 49.87 -23.46 -47.42
N LYS A 19 50.62 -22.47 -46.90
CA LYS A 19 52.03 -22.37 -46.43
C LYS A 19 52.30 -20.95 -45.83
N HIS A 20 53.42 -20.83 -45.08
CA HIS A 20 54.27 -19.65 -44.74
C HIS A 20 54.20 -18.95 -43.34
N ALA A 21 54.94 -19.57 -42.40
CA ALA A 21 56.04 -19.10 -41.54
C ALA A 21 56.22 -17.61 -41.12
N GLY A 22 56.62 -17.39 -39.84
CA GLY A 22 57.20 -16.11 -39.39
C GLY A 22 57.47 -15.82 -37.89
N ILE A 23 57.85 -16.81 -37.07
CA ILE A 23 58.82 -16.77 -35.94
C ILE A 23 58.99 -15.52 -35.01
N LYS A 24 58.86 -15.80 -33.69
CA LYS A 24 59.53 -15.33 -32.45
C LYS A 24 59.12 -14.04 -31.68
N LYS A 25 58.89 -14.26 -30.38
CA LYS A 25 58.88 -13.33 -29.23
C LYS A 25 60.24 -12.65 -29.00
N PRO A 26 60.35 -11.62 -28.14
CA PRO A 26 60.70 -11.89 -26.72
C PRO A 26 60.12 -10.89 -25.68
N SER A 27 60.32 -11.26 -24.41
CA SER A 27 60.23 -10.49 -23.16
C SER A 27 61.55 -9.76 -22.84
N LEU A 28 61.51 -8.64 -22.09
CA LEU A 28 62.33 -8.31 -20.88
C LEU A 28 62.47 -6.78 -20.64
N GLU A 29 62.30 -6.42 -19.36
CA GLU A 29 63.04 -5.46 -18.50
C GLU A 29 63.17 -3.94 -18.76
N ASN A 30 62.78 -3.20 -17.71
CA ASN A 30 63.46 -2.11 -16.96
C ASN A 30 64.11 -0.91 -17.69
N VAL A 31 63.92 0.31 -17.12
CA VAL A 31 64.98 1.11 -16.44
C VAL A 31 64.56 2.60 -16.20
N ALA A 32 64.90 3.08 -14.99
CA ALA A 32 65.32 4.43 -14.56
C ALA A 32 64.34 5.59 -14.18
N PHE A 33 64.27 5.76 -12.86
CA PHE A 33 64.44 6.96 -12.00
C PHE A 33 65.15 8.25 -12.53
N LYS A 34 64.65 9.43 -12.08
CA LYS A 34 65.34 10.51 -11.26
C LYS A 34 64.39 11.72 -11.13
N LYS A 35 63.96 12.21 -9.95
CA LYS A 35 64.58 12.94 -8.80
C LYS A 35 64.30 14.47 -8.79
N GLY A 36 63.78 14.95 -7.65
CA GLY A 36 63.86 16.34 -7.12
C GLY A 36 62.64 17.22 -7.42
N ARG A 37 62.08 18.05 -6.53
CA ARG A 37 62.56 18.63 -5.26
C ARG A 37 61.34 19.12 -4.45
N ALA A 38 61.44 19.05 -3.14
CA ALA A 38 60.43 19.46 -2.15
C ALA A 38 60.35 20.99 -1.95
N LYS A 39 59.16 21.48 -1.56
CA LYS A 39 59.00 22.41 -0.42
C LYS A 39 57.54 22.44 0.08
N ARG A 40 57.42 22.39 1.41
CA ARG A 40 56.22 22.38 2.26
C ARG A 40 55.40 23.68 2.16
N THR A 41 54.08 23.59 2.37
CA THR A 41 53.37 24.14 3.55
C THR A 41 51.93 23.65 3.60
N ASP A 42 51.45 23.44 4.83
CA ASP A 42 50.20 22.80 5.24
C ASP A 42 48.90 23.38 4.65
N SER A 43 47.95 22.50 4.29
CA SER A 43 46.78 22.21 5.15
C SER A 43 45.61 21.60 4.35
N LYS A 44 44.90 20.69 5.05
CA LYS A 44 43.53 20.18 4.79
C LYS A 44 43.34 19.01 3.81
N LYS A 45 43.20 17.85 4.47
CA LYS A 45 42.15 16.82 4.31
C LYS A 45 41.99 16.12 2.95
N GLU A 46 42.69 15.00 2.86
CA GLU A 46 42.33 13.76 2.16
C GLU A 46 42.90 12.60 3.04
N ASN A 47 42.43 11.36 3.09
CA ASN A 47 41.41 10.62 2.37
C ASN A 47 41.13 9.31 3.13
N SER A 48 40.02 8.64 2.79
CA SER A 48 39.78 7.19 2.91
C SER A 48 39.62 6.61 4.33
N LYS A 49 38.88 5.54 4.60
CA LYS A 49 37.88 4.71 3.92
C LYS A 49 37.42 3.75 5.02
N SER A 50 36.13 3.58 5.27
CA SER A 50 35.55 2.24 5.45
C SER A 50 34.04 2.32 5.27
N ALA A 51 33.51 1.26 4.70
CA ALA A 51 32.16 1.11 4.22
C ALA A 51 31.13 1.04 5.36
N ASP A 52 29.96 1.66 5.17
CA ASP A 52 28.69 0.94 5.31
C ASP A 52 27.47 1.81 4.98
N SER A 53 26.50 1.20 4.30
CA SER A 53 25.08 1.63 4.21
C SER A 53 24.76 2.99 3.54
N LYS A 54 24.97 3.11 2.22
CA LYS A 54 24.25 4.14 1.44
C LYS A 54 22.78 3.72 1.28
N LYS A 55 21.94 4.26 2.18
CA LYS A 55 20.48 4.37 1.99
C LYS A 55 20.20 5.02 0.63
N ILE A 56 19.65 4.23 -0.29
CA ILE A 56 18.96 4.73 -1.47
C ILE A 56 17.72 5.48 -0.96
N ARG A 57 17.81 6.81 -0.86
CA ARG A 57 16.63 7.65 -0.70
C ARG A 57 15.81 7.52 -1.99
N GLN A 58 14.68 6.85 -1.89
CA GLN A 58 13.65 6.90 -2.94
C GLN A 58 13.20 8.36 -3.11
N PRO A 59 13.17 8.92 -4.33
CA PRO A 59 12.60 10.23 -4.55
C PRO A 59 11.09 10.18 -4.35
N HIS A 60 10.54 11.16 -3.64
CA HIS A 60 9.11 11.39 -3.46
C HIS A 60 8.40 11.61 -4.82
N PRO A 61 7.07 11.40 -4.90
CA PRO A 61 6.26 11.76 -6.05
C PRO A 61 5.99 13.26 -6.03
N GLN A 62 7.05 14.04 -6.22
CA GLN A 62 6.98 15.38 -6.77
C GLN A 62 7.92 15.32 -7.95
N ARG A 63 7.42 15.65 -9.15
CA ARG A 63 8.24 15.87 -10.33
C ARG A 63 9.32 16.89 -9.96
N ASN A 64 10.49 16.41 -9.58
CA ASN A 64 11.65 17.24 -9.28
C ASN A 64 12.15 17.77 -10.61
N ALA A 65 11.67 18.97 -10.92
CA ALA A 65 11.87 19.67 -12.15
C ALA A 65 12.78 20.87 -11.89
N SER A 66 13.90 20.93 -12.60
CA SER A 66 14.75 22.12 -12.66
C SER A 66 13.95 23.33 -13.18
N PRO A 67 14.12 24.56 -12.65
CA PRO A 67 13.06 25.59 -12.70
C PRO A 67 12.89 26.39 -14.01
N CYS A 68 13.35 25.94 -15.19
CA CYS A 68 13.47 26.86 -16.34
C CYS A 68 12.99 26.37 -17.73
N ARG A 69 12.14 25.34 -17.87
CA ARG A 69 11.69 24.86 -19.21
C ARG A 69 10.17 24.64 -19.44
N PHE A 70 9.29 24.92 -18.48
CA PHE A 70 7.89 24.46 -18.55
C PHE A 70 6.90 25.36 -19.29
N ASP A 71 7.24 26.62 -19.58
CA ASP A 71 6.36 27.58 -20.26
C ASP A 71 6.54 27.66 -21.79
N LYS A 72 7.39 26.82 -22.38
CA LYS A 72 7.57 26.82 -23.84
C LYS A 72 6.35 26.18 -24.51
N ASP A 73 5.69 26.96 -25.37
CA ASP A 73 4.64 26.45 -26.25
C ASP A 73 5.25 25.37 -27.16
N LEU A 74 4.72 24.15 -27.11
CA LEU A 74 5.09 23.09 -28.06
C LEU A 74 4.51 23.41 -29.44
N LEU A 75 3.31 23.99 -29.46
CA LEU A 75 2.56 24.31 -30.66
C LEU A 75 1.58 25.44 -30.37
N ARG A 76 1.34 26.33 -31.33
CA ARG A 76 0.20 27.27 -31.30
C ARG A 76 -0.82 26.91 -32.36
N LEU A 77 -2.08 26.89 -31.95
CA LEU A 77 -3.23 26.74 -32.82
C LEU A 77 -3.87 28.12 -33.00
N SER A 78 -3.65 28.72 -34.17
CA SER A 78 -4.30 29.98 -34.57
C SER A 78 -5.74 29.72 -35.02
N THR A 79 -6.62 30.68 -34.79
CA THR A 79 -8.01 30.68 -35.30
C THR A 79 -8.16 31.37 -36.65
N SER A 80 -7.08 31.82 -37.28
CA SER A 80 -7.08 32.46 -38.61
C SER A 80 -7.28 31.43 -39.73
N SER A 81 -8.06 31.76 -40.77
CA SER A 81 -8.30 30.83 -41.88
C SER A 81 -7.02 30.56 -42.69
N ALA A 82 -6.82 29.30 -43.06
CA ALA A 82 -5.89 28.92 -44.12
C ALA A 82 -6.70 28.73 -45.40
N ASN A 83 -6.56 29.65 -46.35
CA ASN A 83 -7.08 29.47 -47.70
C ASN A 83 -6.08 28.62 -48.50
N GLY A 84 -6.58 27.59 -49.21
CA GLY A 84 -5.91 27.05 -50.40
C GLY A 84 -5.14 25.73 -50.29
N VAL A 85 -5.17 24.98 -49.18
CA VAL A 85 -4.45 23.68 -49.11
C VAL A 85 -5.37 22.48 -49.27
N ALA A 86 -5.09 21.63 -50.27
CA ALA A 86 -5.86 20.42 -50.56
C ALA A 86 -5.57 19.31 -49.53
N LEU A 87 -6.42 19.18 -48.52
CA LEU A 87 -6.33 18.10 -47.53
C LEU A 87 -6.99 16.79 -48.02
N PRO A 88 -6.49 15.61 -47.62
CA PRO A 88 -7.09 14.32 -47.97
C PRO A 88 -8.53 14.13 -47.43
N PRO A 89 -9.36 13.31 -48.08
CA PRO A 89 -10.75 13.07 -47.67
C PRO A 89 -10.92 12.60 -46.23
N ALA A 90 -10.03 11.72 -45.74
CA ALA A 90 -10.07 11.19 -44.38
C ALA A 90 -9.91 12.31 -43.33
N LEU A 91 -8.93 13.17 -43.51
CA LEU A 91 -8.68 14.31 -42.64
C LEU A 91 -9.83 15.32 -42.70
N LYS A 92 -10.35 15.62 -43.90
CA LYS A 92 -11.53 16.49 -44.08
C LYS A 92 -12.76 15.97 -43.31
N ARG A 93 -12.94 14.64 -43.18
CA ARG A 93 -14.01 14.08 -42.33
C ARG A 93 -13.76 14.29 -40.85
N ILE A 94 -12.53 14.03 -40.36
CA ILE A 94 -12.18 14.28 -38.96
C ILE A 94 -12.39 15.75 -38.60
N LEU A 95 -11.92 16.68 -39.44
CA LEU A 95 -12.09 18.11 -39.22
C LEU A 95 -13.57 18.52 -39.17
N ARG A 96 -14.41 17.97 -40.07
CA ARG A 96 -15.87 18.17 -40.00
C ARG A 96 -16.47 17.60 -38.71
N TRP A 97 -16.04 16.44 -38.24
CA TRP A 97 -16.51 15.90 -36.97
C TRP A 97 -16.07 16.75 -35.77
N ILE A 98 -14.87 17.32 -35.80
CA ILE A 98 -14.39 18.27 -34.79
C ILE A 98 -15.22 19.56 -34.84
N GLU A 99 -15.49 20.09 -36.04
CA GLU A 99 -16.35 21.26 -36.22
C GLU A 99 -17.73 21.06 -35.56
N HIS A 100 -18.32 19.86 -35.70
CA HIS A 100 -19.60 19.50 -35.06
C HIS A 100 -19.47 18.97 -33.61
N GLY A 101 -18.27 18.98 -33.02
CA GLY A 101 -18.05 18.59 -31.63
C GLY A 101 -18.06 17.07 -31.35
N VAL A 102 -17.93 16.23 -32.36
CA VAL A 102 -18.02 14.76 -32.25
C VAL A 102 -16.64 14.11 -32.02
N ALA A 103 -15.59 14.61 -32.67
CA ALA A 103 -14.28 13.95 -32.69
C ALA A 103 -13.16 14.73 -31.97
N GLY A 104 -13.52 15.74 -31.17
CA GLY A 104 -12.55 16.59 -30.48
C GLY A 104 -11.63 15.87 -29.50
N GLU A 105 -12.07 14.74 -28.95
CA GLU A 105 -11.28 13.95 -27.99
C GLU A 105 -10.18 13.12 -28.65
N LEU A 106 -10.11 13.07 -29.99
CA LEU A 106 -9.00 12.44 -30.69
C LEU A 106 -7.66 13.15 -30.45
N LEU A 107 -7.71 14.38 -29.98
CA LEU A 107 -6.58 15.28 -29.82
C LEU A 107 -6.46 15.70 -28.35
N PRO A 108 -5.30 16.24 -27.93
CA PRO A 108 -5.13 16.74 -26.57
C PRO A 108 -6.28 17.68 -26.16
N PRO A 109 -6.79 17.56 -24.91
CA PRO A 109 -7.93 18.34 -24.48
C PRO A 109 -7.58 19.81 -24.28
N ILE A 110 -8.60 20.68 -24.30
CA ILE A 110 -8.49 22.03 -23.74
C ILE A 110 -8.51 21.89 -22.22
N VAL A 111 -7.53 22.52 -21.58
CA VAL A 111 -7.29 22.40 -20.15
C VAL A 111 -7.23 23.75 -19.48
N GLN A 112 -7.62 23.76 -18.22
CA GLN A 112 -7.56 24.94 -17.38
C GLN A 112 -6.71 24.65 -16.15
N ARG A 113 -5.75 25.53 -15.87
CA ARG A 113 -5.08 25.57 -14.58
C ARG A 113 -5.94 26.31 -13.57
N SER A 114 -6.08 25.77 -12.38
CA SER A 114 -6.68 26.48 -11.26
C SER A 114 -6.00 26.09 -9.95
N LYS A 115 -6.09 26.96 -8.95
CA LYS A 115 -5.66 26.66 -7.59
C LYS A 115 -6.84 26.14 -6.80
N VAL A 116 -6.69 24.99 -6.16
CA VAL A 116 -7.71 24.38 -5.32
C VAL A 116 -7.09 23.89 -4.03
N ASP A 117 -7.66 24.33 -2.91
CA ASP A 117 -7.13 24.10 -1.56
C ASP A 117 -5.63 24.47 -1.47
N GLY A 118 -5.22 25.55 -2.17
CA GLY A 118 -3.83 26.03 -2.23
C GLY A 118 -2.91 25.26 -3.20
N VAL A 119 -3.37 24.18 -3.83
CA VAL A 119 -2.58 23.35 -4.75
C VAL A 119 -2.91 23.69 -6.20
N SER A 120 -1.89 23.89 -7.04
CA SER A 120 -2.08 24.04 -8.49
C SER A 120 -2.53 22.71 -9.08
N MET A 121 -3.64 22.73 -9.80
CA MET A 121 -4.19 21.58 -10.49
C MET A 121 -4.56 21.95 -11.93
N ILE A 122 -4.54 20.95 -12.81
CA ILE A 122 -5.00 21.09 -14.18
C ILE A 122 -6.24 20.21 -14.35
N ARG A 123 -7.29 20.76 -14.93
CA ARG A 123 -8.52 20.03 -15.25
C ARG A 123 -8.80 20.06 -16.74
N ARG A 124 -9.49 19.03 -17.20
CA ARG A 124 -10.16 19.05 -18.50
C ARG A 124 -11.25 20.13 -18.49
N GLU A 125 -11.19 21.04 -19.46
CA GLU A 125 -12.22 22.06 -19.69
C GLU A 125 -13.17 21.62 -20.80
N ALA A 126 -12.62 21.26 -21.96
CA ALA A 126 -13.39 20.87 -23.14
C ALA A 126 -12.56 20.00 -24.10
N ALA A 127 -13.23 19.35 -25.04
CA ALA A 127 -12.60 18.83 -26.25
C ALA A 127 -12.47 19.96 -27.30
N LEU A 128 -11.62 19.80 -28.32
CA LEU A 128 -11.60 20.72 -29.46
C LEU A 128 -12.93 20.62 -30.23
N ALA A 129 -13.64 21.73 -30.42
CA ALA A 129 -14.91 21.76 -31.15
C ALA A 129 -15.15 23.08 -31.91
N GLY A 130 -15.94 23.06 -32.98
CA GLY A 130 -16.32 24.28 -33.72
C GLY A 130 -15.39 24.65 -34.87
N GLN A 131 -15.88 25.55 -35.73
CA GLN A 131 -15.24 25.94 -36.99
C GLN A 131 -13.82 26.48 -36.82
N ALA A 132 -13.60 27.32 -35.80
CA ALA A 132 -12.29 27.93 -35.54
C ALA A 132 -11.19 26.89 -35.24
N HIS A 133 -11.49 25.88 -34.43
CA HIS A 133 -10.53 24.81 -34.14
C HIS A 133 -10.29 23.93 -35.37
N ALA A 134 -11.34 23.62 -36.14
CA ALA A 134 -11.22 22.83 -37.37
C ALA A 134 -10.34 23.55 -38.43
N GLN A 135 -10.51 24.86 -38.61
CA GLN A 135 -9.69 25.67 -39.51
C GLN A 135 -8.24 25.76 -39.06
N GLY A 136 -8.00 25.98 -37.75
CA GLY A 136 -6.65 25.99 -37.19
C GLY A 136 -5.93 24.66 -37.39
N LEU A 137 -6.63 23.53 -37.17
CA LEU A 137 -6.08 22.19 -37.40
C LEU A 137 -5.81 21.93 -38.89
N ALA A 138 -6.69 22.39 -39.78
CA ALA A 138 -6.48 22.31 -41.22
C ALA A 138 -5.18 23.03 -41.64
N ALA A 139 -4.96 24.24 -41.12
CA ALA A 139 -3.75 25.03 -41.35
C ALA A 139 -2.48 24.33 -40.83
N LEU A 140 -2.57 23.67 -39.66
CA LEU A 140 -1.46 22.90 -39.13
C LEU A 140 -1.14 21.66 -39.97
N CYS A 141 -2.16 20.91 -40.37
CA CYS A 141 -1.98 19.71 -41.18
C CYS A 141 -1.45 19.99 -42.60
N ALA A 142 -1.52 21.24 -43.05
CA ALA A 142 -0.89 21.69 -44.29
C ALA A 142 0.64 21.89 -44.16
N GLN A 143 1.18 21.97 -42.94
CA GLN A 143 2.60 22.20 -42.72
C GLN A 143 3.41 20.91 -42.96
N PRO A 144 4.64 21.00 -43.52
CA PRO A 144 5.47 19.83 -43.80
C PRO A 144 5.68 18.91 -42.59
N ARG A 145 5.88 19.47 -41.39
CA ARG A 145 6.06 18.68 -40.14
C ARG A 145 4.85 17.82 -39.75
N PHE A 146 3.65 18.14 -40.25
CA PHE A 146 2.43 17.35 -40.01
C PHE A 146 2.12 16.35 -41.13
N LEU A 147 2.92 16.30 -42.21
CA LEU A 147 2.75 15.30 -43.26
C LEU A 147 2.73 13.85 -42.70
N PRO A 148 3.60 13.45 -41.76
CA PRO A 148 3.52 12.13 -41.11
C PRO A 148 2.18 11.86 -40.42
N PHE A 149 1.58 12.86 -39.79
CA PHE A 149 0.26 12.75 -39.16
C PHE A 149 -0.85 12.56 -40.21
N VAL A 150 -0.77 13.29 -41.33
CA VAL A 150 -1.73 13.15 -42.43
C VAL A 150 -1.68 11.73 -43.01
N GLU A 151 -0.48 11.20 -43.26
CA GLU A 151 -0.27 9.82 -43.74
C GLU A 151 -0.75 8.77 -42.72
N PHE A 152 -0.54 9.03 -41.44
CA PHE A 152 -1.03 8.18 -40.35
C PHE A 152 -2.56 8.04 -40.40
N ILE A 153 -3.28 9.18 -40.48
CA ILE A 153 -4.74 9.21 -40.58
C ILE A 153 -5.26 8.53 -41.85
N GLN A 154 -4.62 8.75 -43.00
CA GLN A 154 -5.01 8.09 -44.26
C GLN A 154 -4.87 6.56 -44.17
N GLY A 155 -3.78 6.08 -43.56
CA GLY A 155 -3.58 4.65 -43.35
C GLY A 155 -4.64 4.03 -42.44
N LEU A 156 -4.94 4.66 -41.30
CA LEU A 156 -6.03 4.21 -40.41
C LEU A 156 -7.39 4.21 -41.12
N ASP A 157 -7.64 5.18 -42.01
CA ASP A 157 -8.87 5.22 -42.80
C ASP A 157 -8.96 4.13 -43.87
N ALA A 158 -7.82 3.73 -44.45
CA ALA A 158 -7.77 2.58 -45.34
C ALA A 158 -8.05 1.29 -44.56
N TRP A 159 -7.34 1.07 -43.46
CA TRP A 159 -7.50 -0.10 -42.60
C TRP A 159 -8.93 -0.25 -42.09
N ARG A 160 -9.55 0.85 -41.59
CA ARG A 160 -10.91 0.78 -41.03
C ARG A 160 -11.97 0.43 -42.07
N ARG A 161 -11.80 0.84 -43.33
CA ARG A 161 -12.71 0.44 -44.42
C ARG A 161 -12.59 -1.05 -44.73
N GLU A 162 -11.36 -1.56 -44.82
CA GLU A 162 -11.09 -2.97 -45.04
C GLU A 162 -11.67 -3.83 -43.91
N MET A 163 -11.36 -3.50 -42.65
CA MET A 163 -11.85 -4.24 -41.49
C MET A 163 -13.36 -4.14 -41.32
N GLY A 164 -13.95 -2.97 -41.57
CA GLY A 164 -15.39 -2.76 -41.52
C GLY A 164 -16.14 -3.61 -42.55
N ALA A 165 -15.60 -3.76 -43.76
CA ALA A 165 -16.16 -4.66 -44.77
C ALA A 165 -15.94 -6.13 -44.38
N HIS A 166 -14.72 -6.48 -43.96
CA HIS A 166 -14.35 -7.86 -43.69
C HIS A 166 -15.06 -8.43 -42.46
N TYR A 167 -15.25 -7.66 -41.38
CA TYR A 167 -15.77 -8.12 -40.07
C TYR A 167 -17.18 -7.62 -39.73
N HIS A 168 -17.97 -7.20 -40.73
CA HIS A 168 -19.34 -6.68 -40.53
C HIS A 168 -20.33 -7.68 -39.89
N ASP A 169 -20.01 -8.98 -39.96
CA ASP A 169 -20.77 -10.10 -39.39
C ASP A 169 -20.69 -10.13 -37.86
N ILE A 170 -19.58 -9.69 -37.27
CA ILE A 170 -19.33 -9.72 -35.81
C ILE A 170 -19.27 -8.33 -35.17
N ALA A 171 -19.04 -7.28 -35.94
CA ALA A 171 -18.93 -5.91 -35.46
C ALA A 171 -19.66 -4.95 -36.41
N ALA A 172 -20.39 -3.98 -35.88
CA ALA A 172 -21.05 -2.97 -36.69
C ALA A 172 -19.99 -2.07 -37.36
N PRO A 173 -20.07 -1.78 -38.68
CA PRO A 173 -19.05 -0.99 -39.37
C PRO A 173 -18.69 0.35 -38.69
N ARG A 174 -19.67 1.00 -38.06
CA ARG A 174 -19.50 2.26 -37.31
C ARG A 174 -18.49 2.18 -36.15
N VAL A 175 -18.22 1.00 -35.59
CA VAL A 175 -17.25 0.87 -34.48
C VAL A 175 -15.82 1.18 -34.93
N PHE A 176 -15.56 1.04 -36.24
CA PHE A 176 -14.28 1.32 -36.87
C PHE A 176 -14.16 2.76 -37.39
N ASP A 177 -15.24 3.56 -37.35
CA ASP A 177 -15.15 4.94 -37.81
C ASP A 177 -14.19 5.73 -36.92
N LEU A 178 -13.39 6.59 -37.54
CA LEU A 178 -12.37 7.37 -36.81
C LEU A 178 -12.98 8.37 -35.82
N CYS A 179 -14.30 8.63 -35.88
CA CYS A 179 -15.02 9.38 -34.84
C CYS A 179 -15.27 8.59 -33.55
N ASN A 180 -14.98 7.28 -33.52
CA ASN A 180 -14.96 6.49 -32.29
C ASN A 180 -13.75 6.90 -31.44
N THR A 181 -13.90 8.01 -30.70
CA THR A 181 -12.84 8.58 -29.87
C THR A 181 -12.34 7.61 -28.83
N ALA A 182 -13.23 6.78 -28.28
CA ALA A 182 -12.89 5.77 -27.28
C ALA A 182 -11.94 4.67 -27.79
N LEU A 183 -11.80 4.49 -29.11
CA LEU A 183 -10.83 3.57 -29.72
C LEU A 183 -9.58 4.29 -30.20
N TYR A 184 -9.73 5.47 -30.81
CA TYR A 184 -8.66 6.12 -31.58
C TYR A 184 -7.96 7.29 -30.85
N ALA A 185 -8.48 7.77 -29.71
CA ALA A 185 -7.90 8.94 -29.04
C ALA A 185 -6.44 8.77 -28.63
N ALA A 186 -6.07 7.59 -28.10
CA ALA A 186 -4.68 7.33 -27.73
C ALA A 186 -3.72 7.34 -28.95
N PRO A 187 -3.90 6.51 -29.99
CA PRO A 187 -2.97 6.49 -31.12
C PRO A 187 -2.97 7.79 -31.95
N ILE A 188 -4.13 8.45 -32.13
CA ILE A 188 -4.20 9.72 -32.87
C ILE A 188 -3.61 10.88 -32.05
N GLY A 189 -3.87 10.91 -30.75
CA GLY A 189 -3.30 11.90 -29.84
C GLY A 189 -1.77 11.81 -29.78
N GLU A 190 -1.22 10.60 -29.64
CA GLU A 190 0.23 10.37 -29.69
C GLU A 190 0.83 10.82 -31.03
N ALA A 191 0.19 10.46 -32.14
CA ALA A 191 0.63 10.87 -33.47
C ALA A 191 0.67 12.40 -33.63
N PHE A 192 -0.36 13.08 -33.14
CA PHE A 192 -0.44 14.53 -33.15
C PHE A 192 0.68 15.16 -32.31
N VAL A 193 0.91 14.65 -31.10
CA VAL A 193 1.94 15.18 -30.19
C VAL A 193 3.34 14.98 -30.76
N CYS A 194 3.61 13.83 -31.38
CA CYS A 194 4.87 13.53 -32.04
C CYS A 194 5.21 14.57 -33.14
N CYS A 195 4.23 14.95 -33.96
CA CYS A 195 4.40 16.02 -34.96
C CYS A 195 4.48 17.41 -34.32
N ALA A 196 3.72 17.65 -33.25
CA ALA A 196 3.71 18.95 -32.57
C ALA A 196 5.07 19.31 -31.97
N VAL A 197 5.81 18.33 -31.45
CA VAL A 197 7.17 18.52 -30.91
C VAL A 197 8.28 18.47 -31.97
N ASP A 198 7.92 18.34 -33.25
CA ASP A 198 8.86 18.25 -34.39
C ASP A 198 9.86 17.10 -34.25
N HIS A 199 9.35 15.90 -33.92
CA HIS A 199 10.19 14.73 -33.66
C HIS A 199 11.02 14.36 -34.91
N PRO A 200 12.36 14.22 -34.80
CA PRO A 200 13.24 14.04 -35.97
C PRO A 200 12.97 12.75 -36.75
N GLN A 201 12.41 11.75 -36.08
CA GLN A 201 12.01 10.45 -36.68
C GLN A 201 10.48 10.28 -36.76
N ALA A 202 9.69 11.36 -36.76
CA ALA A 202 8.23 11.29 -36.73
C ALA A 202 7.65 10.36 -37.81
N ALA A 203 8.12 10.46 -39.06
CA ALA A 203 7.62 9.63 -40.16
C ALA A 203 7.79 8.13 -39.90
N GLU A 204 9.00 7.69 -39.57
CA GLU A 204 9.29 6.28 -39.30
C GLU A 204 8.57 5.78 -38.04
N PHE A 205 8.57 6.59 -36.99
CA PHE A 205 7.88 6.28 -35.75
C PHE A 205 6.37 6.08 -35.98
N LEU A 206 5.70 7.02 -36.64
CA LEU A 206 4.26 6.93 -36.90
C LEU A 206 3.90 5.79 -37.86
N ARG A 207 4.76 5.46 -38.83
CA ARG A 207 4.59 4.26 -39.66
C ARG A 207 4.58 2.98 -38.83
N ARG A 208 5.55 2.82 -37.91
CA ARG A 208 5.62 1.66 -37.01
C ARG A 208 4.43 1.62 -36.05
N ARG A 209 4.07 2.75 -35.46
CA ARG A 209 2.88 2.89 -34.58
C ARG A 209 1.61 2.45 -35.27
N ARG A 210 1.39 2.93 -36.49
CA ARG A 210 0.23 2.55 -37.30
C ARG A 210 0.23 1.04 -37.57
N ALA A 211 1.34 0.50 -38.07
CA ALA A 211 1.45 -0.92 -38.40
C ALA A 211 1.19 -1.81 -37.17
N ALA A 212 1.73 -1.44 -36.00
CA ALA A 212 1.50 -2.15 -34.75
C ALA A 212 0.04 -2.09 -34.30
N PHE A 213 -0.60 -0.91 -34.34
CA PHE A 213 -2.02 -0.75 -34.04
C PHE A 213 -2.90 -1.60 -34.97
N GLU A 214 -2.67 -1.53 -36.28
CA GLU A 214 -3.40 -2.30 -37.29
C GLU A 214 -3.23 -3.81 -37.05
N ALA A 215 -2.00 -4.27 -36.77
CA ALA A 215 -1.72 -5.67 -36.46
C ALA A 215 -2.43 -6.14 -35.17
N ALA A 216 -2.35 -5.35 -34.10
CA ALA A 216 -3.00 -5.63 -32.81
C ALA A 216 -4.52 -5.74 -32.94
N MET A 217 -5.15 -4.76 -33.61
CA MET A 217 -6.59 -4.74 -33.81
C MET A 217 -7.06 -5.84 -34.77
N THR A 218 -6.30 -6.13 -35.82
CA THR A 218 -6.59 -7.25 -36.72
C THR A 218 -6.51 -8.59 -35.98
N LEU A 219 -5.50 -8.77 -35.12
CA LEU A 219 -5.38 -9.97 -34.27
C LEU A 219 -6.57 -10.10 -33.30
N PHE A 220 -6.98 -9.00 -32.68
CA PHE A 220 -8.20 -8.96 -31.86
C PHE A 220 -9.44 -9.40 -32.67
N LEU A 221 -9.66 -8.86 -33.87
CA LEU A 221 -10.82 -9.20 -34.69
C LEU A 221 -10.82 -10.68 -35.12
N LYS A 222 -9.65 -11.25 -35.46
CA LYS A 222 -9.48 -12.69 -35.71
C LYS A 222 -9.89 -13.52 -34.49
N ARG A 223 -9.43 -13.13 -33.28
CA ARG A 223 -9.78 -13.81 -32.02
C ARG A 223 -11.25 -13.66 -31.67
N LEU A 224 -11.82 -12.46 -31.82
CA LEU A 224 -13.23 -12.18 -31.61
C LEU A 224 -14.11 -13.06 -32.48
N ARG A 225 -13.82 -13.11 -33.79
CA ARG A 225 -14.57 -13.94 -34.74
C ARG A 225 -14.54 -15.42 -34.37
N ARG A 226 -13.35 -15.94 -34.06
CA ARG A 226 -13.17 -17.34 -33.65
C ARG A 226 -13.96 -17.66 -32.39
N ASP A 227 -13.84 -16.81 -31.37
CA ASP A 227 -14.46 -17.08 -30.06
C ASP A 227 -15.97 -16.83 -30.07
N ALA A 228 -16.47 -15.96 -30.95
CA ALA A 228 -17.89 -15.84 -31.24
C ALA A 228 -18.45 -17.14 -31.86
N ARG A 229 -17.77 -17.69 -32.87
CA ARG A 229 -18.19 -18.92 -33.57
C ARG A 229 -18.18 -20.16 -32.68
N THR A 230 -17.26 -20.24 -31.73
CA THR A 230 -17.21 -21.36 -30.76
C THR A 230 -18.24 -21.23 -29.62
N GLY A 231 -19.07 -20.19 -29.63
CA GLY A 231 -20.06 -19.91 -28.57
C GLY A 231 -19.44 -19.49 -27.25
N ARG A 232 -18.14 -19.17 -27.22
CA ARG A 232 -17.41 -18.80 -26.00
C ARG A 232 -17.90 -17.47 -25.44
N LEU A 233 -18.14 -16.48 -26.31
CA LEU A 233 -18.67 -15.17 -25.91
C LEU A 233 -20.10 -15.27 -25.35
N SER A 234 -20.94 -16.12 -25.95
CA SER A 234 -22.31 -16.36 -25.49
C SER A 234 -22.39 -16.84 -24.05
N ARG A 235 -21.35 -17.53 -23.55
CA ARG A 235 -21.25 -17.96 -22.14
C ARG A 235 -21.05 -16.79 -21.17
N LEU A 236 -20.59 -15.64 -21.66
CA LEU A 236 -20.46 -14.39 -20.89
C LEU A 236 -21.70 -13.50 -21.01
N GLY A 237 -22.78 -13.97 -21.65
CA GLY A 237 -23.98 -13.16 -21.97
C GLY A 237 -23.85 -12.36 -23.26
N ALA A 238 -22.63 -12.17 -23.78
CA ALA A 238 -22.38 -11.46 -25.03
C ALA A 238 -22.95 -12.19 -26.24
N ARG A 239 -24.05 -11.67 -26.80
CA ARG A 239 -24.73 -12.20 -27.99
C ARG A 239 -24.84 -11.15 -29.09
N GLY A 240 -24.68 -11.60 -30.33
CA GLY A 240 -24.80 -10.76 -31.51
C GLY A 240 -23.55 -9.92 -31.80
N ARG A 241 -23.74 -8.84 -32.58
CA ARG A 241 -22.66 -7.98 -33.05
C ARG A 241 -22.19 -6.98 -31.98
N VAL A 242 -20.89 -6.71 -31.98
CA VAL A 242 -20.31 -5.58 -31.24
C VAL A 242 -20.80 -4.29 -31.87
N VAL A 243 -21.41 -3.41 -31.06
CA VAL A 243 -21.97 -2.12 -31.51
C VAL A 243 -21.28 -0.91 -30.88
N ALA A 244 -20.41 -1.15 -29.90
CA ALA A 244 -19.54 -0.18 -29.26
C ALA A 244 -18.20 -0.86 -28.92
N LEU A 245 -17.10 -0.15 -29.10
CA LEU A 245 -15.76 -0.67 -28.85
C LEU A 245 -14.89 0.47 -28.30
N SER A 246 -14.29 0.26 -27.14
CA SER A 246 -13.37 1.23 -26.52
C SER A 246 -12.08 0.55 -26.07
N ALA A 247 -10.97 1.26 -26.18
CA ALA A 247 -9.68 0.85 -25.66
C ALA A 247 -9.41 1.51 -24.31
N HIS A 248 -8.87 0.74 -23.36
CA HIS A 248 -8.48 1.29 -22.06
C HIS A 248 -7.28 2.25 -22.20
N SER A 249 -7.21 3.26 -21.34
CA SER A 249 -6.17 4.30 -21.34
C SER A 249 -4.80 3.84 -20.84
N GLU A 250 -4.76 2.69 -20.15
CA GLU A 250 -3.54 2.00 -19.67
C GLU A 250 -2.43 1.91 -20.72
N GLU A 251 -1.21 1.64 -20.26
CA GLU A 251 -0.07 1.48 -21.15
C GLU A 251 -0.24 0.27 -22.07
N THR A 252 0.46 0.30 -23.20
CA THR A 252 0.42 -0.80 -24.15
C THR A 252 1.47 -1.86 -23.83
N HIS A 253 1.15 -3.09 -24.21
CA HIS A 253 2.04 -4.25 -24.07
C HIS A 253 1.94 -5.17 -25.29
N ASN A 254 2.94 -6.04 -25.46
CA ASN A 254 2.90 -7.16 -26.41
C ASN A 254 2.53 -6.73 -27.84
N GLY A 255 3.19 -5.71 -28.38
CA GLY A 255 2.94 -5.15 -29.71
C GLY A 255 1.75 -4.20 -29.73
N GLN A 256 1.74 -3.21 -28.84
CA GLN A 256 0.73 -2.15 -28.75
C GLN A 256 -0.71 -2.62 -28.47
N GLN A 257 -0.86 -3.82 -27.91
CA GLN A 257 -2.18 -4.31 -27.54
C GLN A 257 -2.68 -3.61 -26.26
N ARG A 258 -4.00 -3.40 -26.20
CA ARG A 258 -4.71 -2.78 -25.08
C ARG A 258 -5.86 -3.66 -24.60
N VAL A 259 -6.25 -3.49 -23.35
CA VAL A 259 -7.54 -4.00 -22.87
C VAL A 259 -8.65 -3.31 -23.66
N LEU A 260 -9.60 -4.08 -24.19
CA LEU A 260 -10.73 -3.55 -24.95
C LEU A 260 -12.04 -3.87 -24.23
N ARG A 261 -12.96 -2.91 -24.19
CA ARG A 261 -14.36 -3.12 -23.80
C ARG A 261 -15.21 -3.23 -25.06
N LEU A 262 -16.00 -4.29 -25.13
CA LEU A 262 -16.94 -4.55 -26.22
C LEU A 262 -18.35 -4.40 -25.67
N GLY A 263 -19.16 -3.54 -26.30
CA GLY A 263 -20.57 -3.38 -26.02
C GLY A 263 -21.44 -4.03 -27.09
N PHE A 264 -22.50 -4.72 -26.66
CA PHE A 264 -23.45 -5.45 -27.51
C PHE A 264 -24.81 -4.76 -27.53
N ARG A 265 -25.62 -5.04 -28.56
CA ARG A 265 -26.93 -4.37 -28.74
C ARG A 265 -27.92 -4.64 -27.61
N ASN A 266 -27.76 -5.76 -26.90
CA ASN A 266 -28.58 -6.12 -25.74
C ASN A 266 -28.18 -5.37 -24.45
N GLY A 267 -27.19 -4.47 -24.51
CA GLY A 267 -26.69 -3.72 -23.36
C GLY A 267 -25.53 -4.39 -22.62
N ASP A 268 -25.22 -5.65 -22.92
CA ASP A 268 -24.11 -6.35 -22.26
C ASP A 268 -22.75 -5.80 -22.68
N SER A 269 -21.80 -5.86 -21.75
CA SER A 269 -20.40 -5.52 -21.98
C SER A 269 -19.49 -6.67 -21.56
N ILE A 270 -18.40 -6.86 -22.29
CA ILE A 270 -17.28 -7.75 -21.89
C ILE A 270 -15.95 -7.05 -22.11
N ALA A 271 -14.93 -7.48 -21.37
CA ALA A 271 -13.55 -7.07 -21.56
C ALA A 271 -12.75 -8.15 -22.30
N TYR A 272 -11.95 -7.72 -23.26
CA TYR A 272 -10.88 -8.48 -23.91
C TYR A 272 -9.54 -8.06 -23.32
N LYS A 273 -8.76 -9.03 -22.83
CA LYS A 273 -7.45 -8.79 -22.21
C LYS A 273 -6.36 -9.57 -22.94
N PRO A 274 -5.52 -8.91 -23.75
CA PRO A 274 -4.50 -9.55 -24.59
C PRO A 274 -3.19 -9.84 -23.85
N ARG A 275 -3.27 -10.65 -22.79
CA ARG A 275 -2.14 -10.89 -21.89
C ARG A 275 -2.06 -12.34 -21.41
N PRO A 276 -0.83 -12.84 -21.14
CA PRO A 276 -0.61 -14.21 -20.72
C PRO A 276 -0.71 -14.42 -19.20
N ALA A 277 -0.89 -13.39 -18.38
CA ALA A 277 -1.07 -13.59 -16.94
C ALA A 277 -2.46 -14.19 -16.65
N ASP A 278 -2.51 -15.17 -15.75
CA ASP A 278 -3.70 -16.01 -15.53
C ASP A 278 -4.39 -15.73 -14.18
N GLY A 279 -4.08 -14.64 -13.49
CA GLY A 279 -4.54 -14.43 -12.11
C GLY A 279 -6.05 -14.27 -11.98
N GLU A 280 -6.74 -13.62 -12.91
CA GLU A 280 -8.21 -13.54 -12.87
C GLU A 280 -8.86 -14.93 -13.05
N ILE A 281 -8.25 -15.80 -13.85
CA ILE A 281 -8.69 -17.20 -14.01
C ILE A 281 -8.41 -18.01 -12.74
N LEU A 282 -7.25 -17.79 -12.14
CA LEU A 282 -6.79 -18.47 -10.93
C LEU A 282 -7.66 -18.11 -9.73
N PHE A 283 -7.97 -16.82 -9.53
CA PHE A 283 -8.62 -16.32 -8.33
C PHE A 283 -10.11 -16.00 -8.53
N LEU A 284 -10.48 -15.20 -9.54
CA LEU A 284 -11.84 -14.64 -9.66
C LEU A 284 -12.84 -15.54 -10.38
N ARG A 285 -12.38 -16.48 -11.20
CA ARG A 285 -13.28 -17.25 -12.09
C ARG A 285 -14.43 -17.88 -11.31
N ALA A 286 -15.66 -17.53 -11.65
CA ALA A 286 -16.85 -18.12 -11.07
C ALA A 286 -16.99 -19.60 -11.50
N GLY A 287 -17.45 -20.45 -10.57
CA GLY A 287 -17.76 -21.85 -10.87
C GLY A 287 -19.18 -22.05 -11.39
N GLY A 288 -19.48 -23.29 -11.78
CA GLY A 288 -20.85 -23.76 -12.04
C GLY A 288 -21.49 -24.34 -10.78
N ALA A 289 -22.73 -24.83 -10.88
CA ALA A 289 -23.44 -25.42 -9.73
C ALA A 289 -22.63 -26.54 -9.06
N HIS A 290 -22.06 -27.47 -9.86
CA HIS A 290 -21.37 -28.65 -9.37
C HIS A 290 -19.83 -28.60 -9.44
N ARG A 291 -19.25 -27.53 -9.99
CA ARG A 291 -17.80 -27.41 -10.15
C ARG A 291 -17.33 -26.03 -9.73
N ALA A 292 -16.45 -25.99 -8.74
CA ALA A 292 -15.86 -24.74 -8.28
C ALA A 292 -14.93 -24.12 -9.32
N GLY A 293 -14.92 -22.80 -9.37
CA GLY A 293 -14.12 -22.01 -10.29
C GLY A 293 -12.68 -21.81 -9.80
N GLY A 294 -12.29 -20.54 -9.69
CA GLY A 294 -11.03 -20.09 -9.09
C GLY A 294 -11.04 -20.17 -7.57
N VAL A 295 -9.96 -19.72 -6.96
CA VAL A 295 -9.72 -19.81 -5.50
C VAL A 295 -10.79 -19.07 -4.70
N PHE A 296 -11.24 -17.89 -5.15
CA PHE A 296 -12.25 -17.12 -4.40
C PHE A 296 -13.63 -17.79 -4.44
N ASP A 297 -14.01 -18.35 -5.58
CA ASP A 297 -15.25 -19.14 -5.71
C ASP A 297 -15.22 -20.39 -4.81
N ARG A 298 -14.05 -21.02 -4.63
CA ARG A 298 -13.89 -22.15 -3.71
C ARG A 298 -14.01 -21.73 -2.26
N LEU A 299 -13.30 -20.67 -1.86
CA LEU A 299 -13.40 -20.12 -0.51
C LEU A 299 -14.85 -19.75 -0.14
N ASN A 300 -15.61 -19.20 -1.09
CA ASN A 300 -17.03 -18.88 -0.92
C ASN A 300 -17.94 -20.12 -0.73
N ARG A 301 -17.49 -21.32 -1.15
CA ARG A 301 -18.26 -22.58 -1.03
C ARG A 301 -17.89 -23.39 0.22
N LEU A 302 -16.79 -23.05 0.88
CA LEU A 302 -16.39 -23.72 2.12
C LEU A 302 -17.35 -23.32 3.24
N SER A 303 -17.60 -24.26 4.15
CA SER A 303 -18.30 -23.93 5.39
C SER A 303 -17.52 -22.82 6.12
N PRO A 304 -18.18 -21.72 6.50
CA PRO A 304 -17.48 -20.62 7.14
C PRO A 304 -16.92 -21.07 8.48
N ALA A 305 -15.62 -20.84 8.67
CA ALA A 305 -14.97 -21.15 9.95
C ALA A 305 -15.50 -20.27 11.08
N ALA A 306 -15.90 -19.03 10.77
CA ALA A 306 -16.50 -18.06 11.69
C ALA A 306 -17.80 -17.50 11.07
N MET A 307 -17.89 -16.20 10.78
CA MET A 307 -19.03 -15.66 10.04
C MET A 307 -18.87 -15.92 8.53
N PRO A 308 -19.98 -16.05 7.77
CA PRO A 308 -19.92 -16.14 6.31
C PRO A 308 -19.19 -14.95 5.70
N THR A 309 -18.21 -15.22 4.84
CA THR A 309 -17.56 -14.21 4.00
C THR A 309 -17.95 -14.39 2.54
N ARG A 310 -17.76 -13.33 1.76
CA ARG A 310 -18.01 -13.36 0.32
C ARG A 310 -16.92 -12.59 -0.40
N LEU A 311 -16.12 -13.30 -1.18
CA LEU A 311 -15.10 -12.76 -2.07
C LEU A 311 -15.70 -12.51 -3.47
N PRO A 312 -15.20 -11.51 -4.21
CA PRO A 312 -15.67 -11.21 -5.55
C PRO A 312 -15.34 -12.37 -6.52
N VAL A 313 -16.31 -12.74 -7.35
CA VAL A 313 -16.12 -13.71 -8.45
C VAL A 313 -16.66 -13.13 -9.74
N LEU A 314 -16.00 -13.43 -10.86
CA LEU A 314 -16.36 -12.97 -12.20
C LEU A 314 -16.36 -14.13 -13.19
N GLN A 315 -17.17 -14.02 -14.23
CA GLN A 315 -17.05 -14.93 -15.35
C GLN A 315 -15.81 -14.56 -16.16
N VAL A 316 -14.79 -15.41 -16.09
CA VAL A 316 -13.51 -15.24 -16.78
C VAL A 316 -13.26 -16.50 -17.62
N LEU A 317 -13.09 -16.31 -18.92
CA LEU A 317 -12.86 -17.39 -19.87
C LEU A 317 -11.52 -17.21 -20.57
N PRO A 318 -10.70 -18.26 -20.63
CA PRO A 318 -9.52 -18.21 -21.48
C PRO A 318 -9.91 -18.06 -22.94
N GLY A 319 -9.09 -17.38 -23.73
CA GLY A 319 -9.25 -17.37 -25.17
C GLY A 319 -9.14 -18.77 -25.77
N THR A 320 -9.76 -19.02 -26.92
CA THR A 320 -9.51 -20.27 -27.65
C THR A 320 -8.07 -20.32 -28.14
N SER A 321 -7.33 -21.38 -27.82
CA SER A 321 -5.98 -21.62 -28.34
C SER A 321 -6.05 -22.18 -29.75
N ASP A 322 -5.06 -21.84 -30.58
CA ASP A 322 -4.88 -22.45 -31.89
C ASP A 322 -3.89 -23.62 -31.72
N ARG A 323 -4.31 -24.86 -32.00
CA ARG A 323 -3.54 -26.10 -31.70
C ARG A 323 -2.18 -26.25 -32.39
N ARG A 324 -1.83 -25.30 -33.27
CA ARG A 324 -0.54 -25.21 -33.97
C ARG A 324 0.33 -24.04 -33.46
N ALA A 325 -0.21 -23.19 -32.58
CA ALA A 325 0.37 -21.93 -32.10
C ALA A 325 0.70 -21.94 -30.59
N ASP A 326 0.32 -23.02 -29.92
CA ASP A 326 0.10 -23.17 -28.48
C ASP A 326 1.25 -23.86 -27.74
N ALA A 327 2.44 -23.89 -28.35
CA ALA A 327 3.69 -24.10 -27.62
C ALA A 327 3.92 -23.05 -26.49
N THR A 328 3.11 -21.98 -26.44
CA THR A 328 3.28 -20.80 -25.56
C THR A 328 2.20 -20.62 -24.48
N GLY A 329 1.16 -21.47 -24.46
CA GLY A 329 0.03 -21.36 -23.51
C GLY A 329 -1.03 -20.31 -23.90
N GLN A 330 -1.85 -19.88 -22.93
CA GLN A 330 -2.99 -18.98 -23.14
C GLN A 330 -2.55 -17.51 -23.36
N THR A 331 -2.85 -16.89 -24.50
CA THR A 331 -2.28 -15.54 -24.79
C THR A 331 -3.24 -14.39 -24.53
N TYR A 332 -4.49 -14.67 -24.18
CA TYR A 332 -5.53 -13.67 -23.92
C TYR A 332 -6.69 -14.30 -23.12
N GLN A 333 -7.57 -13.44 -22.58
CA GLN A 333 -8.78 -13.85 -21.89
C GLN A 333 -9.96 -12.91 -22.18
N TRP A 334 -11.16 -13.43 -21.95
CA TRP A 334 -12.41 -12.68 -21.92
C TRP A 334 -12.94 -12.63 -20.50
N GLN A 335 -13.43 -11.47 -20.10
CA GLN A 335 -13.94 -11.25 -18.75
C GLN A 335 -15.29 -10.53 -18.82
N ALA A 336 -16.24 -10.95 -17.99
CA ALA A 336 -17.48 -10.20 -17.82
C ALA A 336 -17.20 -8.79 -17.31
N TRP A 337 -17.91 -7.81 -17.86
CA TRP A 337 -17.76 -6.42 -17.43
C TRP A 337 -18.32 -6.21 -16.02
N VAL A 338 -17.67 -5.34 -15.25
CA VAL A 338 -18.14 -4.90 -13.93
C VAL A 338 -18.89 -3.60 -14.12
N GLU A 339 -20.21 -3.64 -13.94
CA GLU A 339 -21.05 -2.45 -14.09
C GLU A 339 -20.91 -1.51 -12.89
N GLY A 340 -21.01 -0.21 -13.15
CA GLY A 340 -21.06 0.79 -12.08
C GLY A 340 -22.26 0.54 -11.14
N PRO A 341 -22.11 0.83 -9.83
CA PRO A 341 -23.19 0.62 -8.88
C PRO A 341 -24.27 1.71 -9.04
N LYS A 342 -25.52 1.39 -8.72
CA LYS A 342 -26.61 2.38 -8.71
C LYS A 342 -26.43 3.43 -7.60
N GLN A 343 -25.70 3.07 -6.55
CA GLN A 343 -25.41 3.89 -5.39
C GLN A 343 -24.27 4.88 -5.71
N TRP A 344 -24.52 5.81 -6.62
CA TRP A 344 -23.57 6.82 -7.04
C TRP A 344 -23.99 8.20 -6.56
N GLY A 345 -23.06 8.96 -6.00
CA GLY A 345 -23.38 10.27 -5.45
C GLY A 345 -22.16 11.10 -5.11
N ARG A 346 -22.42 12.34 -4.71
CA ARG A 346 -21.37 13.28 -4.31
C ARG A 346 -20.74 12.83 -2.99
N VAL A 347 -19.41 12.71 -2.98
CA VAL A 347 -18.62 12.31 -1.80
C VAL A 347 -17.69 13.42 -1.29
N ARG A 348 -17.54 14.50 -2.06
CA ARG A 348 -16.82 15.70 -1.63
C ARG A 348 -17.46 16.96 -2.22
N ASP A 349 -17.70 17.92 -1.35
CA ASP A 349 -18.08 19.29 -1.72
C ASP A 349 -16.83 20.15 -1.92
N GLY A 350 -16.88 21.08 -2.87
CA GLY A 350 -15.72 21.90 -3.22
C GLY A 350 -16.06 23.09 -4.12
N GLY A 351 -17.27 23.64 -3.99
CA GLY A 351 -17.78 24.66 -4.91
C GLY A 351 -17.89 24.09 -6.33
N ALA A 352 -17.11 24.65 -7.26
CA ALA A 352 -17.14 24.27 -8.67
C ALA A 352 -16.64 22.84 -8.98
N TRP A 353 -15.98 22.14 -8.04
CA TRP A 353 -15.25 20.89 -8.31
C TRP A 353 -15.75 19.73 -7.42
N PRO A 354 -16.95 19.20 -7.68
CA PRO A 354 -17.45 18.01 -6.99
C PRO A 354 -16.63 16.76 -7.30
N LEU A 355 -16.54 15.85 -6.34
CA LEU A 355 -16.14 14.46 -6.59
C LEU A 355 -17.36 13.54 -6.39
N PHE A 356 -17.64 12.73 -7.41
CA PHE A 356 -18.68 11.69 -7.36
C PHE A 356 -18.04 10.31 -7.23
N ALA A 357 -18.63 9.47 -6.39
CA ALA A 357 -18.20 8.09 -6.20
C ALA A 357 -19.35 7.28 -5.60
N VAL A 358 -19.04 6.08 -5.12
CA VAL A 358 -20.03 5.23 -4.47
C VAL A 358 -20.49 5.86 -3.16
N ARG A 359 -21.81 5.95 -2.97
CA ARG A 359 -22.44 6.52 -1.77
C ARG A 359 -23.50 5.58 -1.21
N PHE A 360 -23.14 4.83 -0.18
CA PHE A 360 -23.98 3.81 0.46
C PHE A 360 -24.80 4.35 1.64
N THR A 361 -25.87 3.65 2.02
CA THR A 361 -26.40 3.80 3.38
C THR A 361 -25.41 3.22 4.40
N PRO A 362 -25.45 3.61 5.69
CA PRO A 362 -24.53 3.06 6.68
C PRO A 362 -24.58 1.53 6.79
N THR A 363 -25.76 0.93 6.62
CA THR A 363 -25.93 -0.53 6.62
C THR A 363 -25.25 -1.17 5.41
N GLN A 364 -25.42 -0.60 4.21
CA GLN A 364 -24.74 -1.08 3.00
C GLN A 364 -23.22 -0.91 3.12
N ALA A 365 -22.75 0.20 3.69
CA ALA A 365 -21.34 0.46 3.90
C ALA A 365 -20.72 -0.54 4.89
N ALA A 366 -21.40 -0.88 5.99
CA ALA A 366 -20.96 -1.89 6.94
C ALA A 366 -20.77 -3.27 6.26
N THR A 367 -21.76 -3.73 5.50
CA THR A 367 -21.66 -4.97 4.71
C THR A 367 -20.53 -4.92 3.69
N PHE A 368 -20.40 -3.81 2.97
CA PHE A 368 -19.33 -3.62 2.00
C PHE A 368 -17.94 -3.69 2.65
N TRP A 369 -17.73 -3.01 3.78
CA TRP A 369 -16.44 -2.96 4.44
C TRP A 369 -16.06 -4.28 5.11
N HIS A 370 -17.03 -5.08 5.57
CA HIS A 370 -16.77 -6.48 5.95
C HIS A 370 -16.22 -7.29 4.78
N ARG A 371 -16.86 -7.21 3.60
CA ARG A 371 -16.38 -7.92 2.40
C ARG A 371 -15.04 -7.38 1.89
N ALA A 372 -14.80 -6.08 2.00
CA ALA A 372 -13.51 -5.46 1.70
C ALA A 372 -12.39 -5.98 2.62
N GLY A 373 -12.68 -6.11 3.92
CA GLY A 373 -11.75 -6.73 4.88
C GLY A 373 -11.43 -8.18 4.54
N ALA A 374 -12.45 -8.96 4.15
CA ALA A 374 -12.25 -10.32 3.66
C ALA A 374 -11.37 -10.36 2.40
N LEU A 375 -11.64 -9.50 1.42
CA LEU A 375 -10.82 -9.38 0.22
C LEU A 375 -9.37 -9.03 0.55
N SER A 376 -9.12 -8.08 1.46
CA SER A 376 -7.77 -7.74 1.89
C SER A 376 -7.00 -8.90 2.51
N ALA A 377 -7.65 -9.68 3.37
CA ALA A 377 -7.04 -10.87 3.94
C ALA A 377 -6.71 -11.92 2.88
N ALA A 378 -7.60 -12.13 1.90
CA ALA A 378 -7.36 -13.04 0.78
C ALA A 378 -6.23 -12.55 -0.15
N CYS A 379 -6.21 -11.26 -0.50
CA CYS A 379 -5.15 -10.67 -1.32
C CYS A 379 -3.78 -10.79 -0.63
N TYR A 380 -3.70 -10.54 0.68
CA TYR A 380 -2.47 -10.77 1.44
C TYR A 380 -2.07 -12.26 1.45
N ALA A 381 -3.03 -13.16 1.72
CA ALA A 381 -2.78 -14.62 1.79
C ALA A 381 -2.09 -15.16 0.54
N PHE A 382 -2.51 -14.70 -0.63
CA PHE A 382 -2.03 -15.20 -1.92
C PHE A 382 -1.05 -14.26 -2.62
N GLY A 383 -0.59 -13.22 -1.93
CA GLY A 383 0.40 -12.28 -2.46
C GLY A 383 -0.08 -11.52 -3.69
N ILE A 384 -1.36 -11.12 -3.72
CA ILE A 384 -2.00 -10.39 -4.83
C ILE A 384 -1.75 -8.89 -4.65
N GLY A 385 -0.98 -8.32 -5.58
CA GLY A 385 -0.52 -6.93 -5.55
C GLY A 385 -1.12 -6.06 -6.63
N ASP A 386 -0.61 -4.82 -6.70
CA ASP A 386 -0.94 -3.83 -7.72
C ASP A 386 -2.42 -3.41 -7.74
N LEU A 387 -3.10 -3.49 -6.59
CA LEU A 387 -4.52 -3.15 -6.43
C LEU A 387 -4.73 -1.68 -6.06
N TYR A 388 -4.10 -0.77 -6.82
CA TYR A 388 -4.30 0.68 -6.69
C TYR A 388 -5.65 1.12 -7.27
N ALA A 389 -5.97 2.42 -7.22
CA ALA A 389 -7.28 2.95 -7.59
C ALA A 389 -7.79 2.57 -9.00
N GLY A 390 -6.89 2.37 -9.97
CA GLY A 390 -7.24 1.94 -11.33
C GLY A 390 -7.58 0.44 -11.43
N ASN A 391 -7.05 -0.39 -10.54
CA ASN A 391 -7.15 -1.84 -10.59
C ASN A 391 -8.19 -2.44 -9.63
N LEU A 392 -8.88 -1.60 -8.85
CA LEU A 392 -9.96 -2.00 -7.96
C LEU A 392 -11.21 -1.18 -8.28
N LEU A 393 -12.25 -1.82 -8.81
CA LEU A 393 -13.54 -1.17 -9.09
C LEU A 393 -14.58 -1.58 -8.06
N VAL A 394 -15.36 -0.61 -7.58
CA VAL A 394 -16.60 -0.90 -6.86
C VAL A 394 -17.72 -0.93 -7.86
N GLY A 395 -18.35 -2.08 -8.00
CA GLY A 395 -19.39 -2.27 -9.01
C GLY A 395 -20.22 -3.51 -8.77
N ARG A 396 -20.98 -3.94 -9.77
CA ARG A 396 -21.88 -5.08 -9.70
C ARG A 396 -21.71 -5.94 -10.95
N HIS A 397 -21.59 -7.24 -10.75
CA HIS A 397 -21.75 -8.22 -11.82
C HIS A 397 -23.16 -8.84 -11.75
N VAL A 398 -23.68 -9.38 -12.85
CA VAL A 398 -25.09 -9.82 -12.99
C VAL A 398 -25.54 -10.84 -11.93
N ARG A 399 -24.60 -11.60 -11.36
CA ARG A 399 -24.88 -12.61 -10.31
C ARG A 399 -24.85 -12.02 -8.89
N ASP A 400 -24.46 -10.76 -8.75
CA ASP A 400 -24.29 -10.09 -7.48
C ASP A 400 -25.48 -9.16 -7.22
N GLN A 401 -26.16 -9.38 -6.09
CA GLN A 401 -27.29 -8.53 -5.70
C GLN A 401 -26.83 -7.15 -5.24
N GLU A 402 -25.65 -7.08 -4.62
CA GLU A 402 -25.06 -5.88 -4.04
C GLU A 402 -23.70 -5.57 -4.66
N PRO A 403 -23.29 -4.30 -4.68
CA PRO A 403 -21.95 -3.95 -5.14
C PRO A 403 -20.82 -4.56 -4.31
N MET A 404 -19.71 -4.86 -4.97
CA MET A 404 -18.52 -5.50 -4.41
C MET A 404 -17.25 -4.77 -4.87
N PRO A 405 -16.14 -4.86 -4.10
CA PRO A 405 -14.83 -4.44 -4.59
C PRO A 405 -14.27 -5.55 -5.51
N TYR A 406 -14.20 -5.30 -6.82
CA TYR A 406 -13.63 -6.22 -7.80
C TYR A 406 -12.20 -5.80 -8.14
N PRO A 407 -11.19 -6.64 -7.83
CA PRO A 407 -9.91 -6.59 -8.52
C PRO A 407 -10.15 -6.83 -9.99
N ILE A 408 -9.74 -5.89 -10.84
CA ILE A 408 -9.88 -6.00 -12.28
C ILE A 408 -8.55 -6.18 -13.00
N ASP A 409 -7.43 -6.13 -12.30
CA ASP A 409 -6.15 -6.56 -12.87
C ASP A 409 -5.40 -7.40 -11.84
N MET A 410 -5.15 -8.68 -12.15
CA MET A 410 -4.56 -9.64 -11.21
C MET A 410 -3.32 -10.30 -11.78
N GLU A 411 -2.41 -9.53 -12.33
CA GLU A 411 -1.22 -10.08 -12.97
C GLU A 411 -0.08 -10.38 -11.99
N LEU A 412 -0.08 -9.68 -10.85
CA LEU A 412 0.86 -9.86 -9.75
C LEU A 412 0.20 -10.64 -8.63
N PHE A 413 0.55 -11.91 -8.54
CA PHE A 413 0.17 -12.80 -7.46
C PHE A 413 1.38 -13.60 -6.99
N PHE A 414 1.27 -14.33 -5.88
CA PHE A 414 2.39 -15.04 -5.26
C PHE A 414 3.58 -14.13 -4.92
N GLN A 415 3.28 -12.88 -4.58
CA GLN A 415 4.29 -11.98 -4.05
C GLN A 415 4.56 -12.27 -2.57
N PRO A 416 5.82 -12.25 -2.12
CA PRO A 416 6.20 -12.63 -0.77
C PRO A 416 5.97 -11.49 0.24
N PHE A 417 4.77 -10.92 0.29
CA PHE A 417 4.45 -9.75 1.11
C PHE A 417 4.74 -9.96 2.60
N THR A 418 5.12 -8.86 3.25
CA THR A 418 5.41 -8.73 4.69
C THR A 418 4.44 -7.77 5.39
N GLY A 419 3.65 -7.02 4.63
CA GLY A 419 2.63 -6.12 5.14
C GLY A 419 1.50 -5.89 4.14
N LEU A 420 0.34 -5.46 4.65
CA LEU A 420 -0.87 -5.31 3.86
C LEU A 420 -0.75 -4.21 2.79
N ARG A 421 0.06 -3.17 3.06
CA ARG A 421 0.32 -2.06 2.12
C ARG A 421 0.92 -2.51 0.79
N GLU A 422 1.61 -3.65 0.76
CA GLU A 422 2.24 -4.17 -0.47
C GLU A 422 1.20 -4.70 -1.48
N THR A 423 -0.04 -4.94 -1.02
CA THR A 423 -1.18 -5.22 -1.92
C THR A 423 -1.62 -4.00 -2.74
N ALA A 424 -1.22 -2.79 -2.31
CA ALA A 424 -1.74 -1.49 -2.77
C ALA A 424 -3.23 -1.21 -2.49
N LEU A 425 -3.93 -2.09 -1.75
CA LEU A 425 -5.29 -1.82 -1.26
C LEU A 425 -5.31 -0.70 -0.21
N ILE A 426 -4.22 -0.54 0.54
CA ILE A 426 -4.05 0.54 1.51
C ILE A 426 -2.66 1.18 1.35
N GLY A 427 -2.50 2.42 1.82
CA GLY A 427 -1.25 3.17 1.73
C GLY A 427 -0.38 3.07 2.98
N ASP A 428 0.80 3.68 2.93
CA ASP A 428 1.63 3.87 4.11
C ASP A 428 1.03 4.94 5.04
N ALA A 429 1.23 4.78 6.35
CA ALA A 429 0.78 5.72 7.38
C ALA A 429 1.63 7.01 7.43
N ILE A 430 2.80 6.98 6.79
CA ILE A 430 3.73 8.09 6.63
C ILE A 430 3.64 8.50 5.16
N ASP A 431 2.90 9.57 4.87
CA ASP A 431 2.64 10.06 3.52
C ASP A 431 3.95 10.15 2.70
N GLY A 432 4.13 9.22 1.75
CA GLY A 432 5.38 9.07 1.00
C GLY A 432 5.30 8.13 -0.20
N GLY A 433 4.40 7.13 -0.19
CA GLY A 433 4.11 6.26 -1.34
C GLY A 433 2.95 6.74 -2.23
N ASN A 434 2.60 5.95 -3.27
CA ASN A 434 1.43 6.19 -4.12
C ASN A 434 0.17 6.32 -3.25
N HIS A 435 -0.50 7.47 -3.35
CA HIS A 435 -1.61 7.83 -2.46
C HIS A 435 -2.99 7.48 -3.03
N HIS A 436 -3.04 6.99 -4.27
CA HIS A 436 -4.24 6.46 -4.94
C HIS A 436 -4.32 4.95 -4.80
N VAL A 437 -4.58 4.49 -3.58
CA VAL A 437 -4.67 3.07 -3.22
C VAL A 437 -6.08 2.52 -3.47
N GLY A 438 -6.25 1.19 -3.48
CA GLY A 438 -7.55 0.56 -3.75
C GLY A 438 -8.67 1.07 -2.82
N PHE A 439 -8.44 1.07 -1.51
CA PHE A 439 -9.35 1.62 -0.50
C PHE A 439 -8.89 3.00 -0.02
N GLU A 440 -9.21 4.03 -0.80
CA GLU A 440 -8.90 5.41 -0.44
C GLU A 440 -9.66 5.84 0.83
N ARG A 441 -8.93 6.35 1.83
CA ARG A 441 -9.51 6.93 3.06
C ARG A 441 -9.93 8.39 2.91
N LEU A 442 -9.49 9.06 1.83
CA LEU A 442 -9.80 10.45 1.53
C LEU A 442 -10.27 10.58 0.08
N PRO A 443 -11.29 11.40 -0.21
CA PRO A 443 -11.72 11.69 -1.58
C PRO A 443 -10.74 12.69 -2.22
N ARG A 444 -9.58 12.20 -2.69
CA ARG A 444 -8.54 13.04 -3.29
C ARG A 444 -9.01 13.63 -4.62
N ARG A 445 -8.67 14.90 -4.87
CA ARG A 445 -9.04 15.61 -6.11
C ARG A 445 -8.14 15.28 -7.29
N CYS A 446 -6.91 14.82 -7.04
CA CYS A 446 -5.99 14.40 -8.07
C CYS A 446 -6.41 13.05 -8.66
N SER A 447 -6.00 12.81 -9.89
CA SER A 447 -6.09 11.55 -10.62
C SER A 447 -4.73 10.86 -10.61
N PRO A 448 -4.67 9.52 -10.55
CA PRO A 448 -3.42 8.78 -10.79
C PRO A 448 -2.95 8.90 -12.24
N GLU A 449 -3.87 9.08 -13.19
CA GLU A 449 -3.59 9.23 -14.61
C GLU A 449 -3.75 10.68 -15.07
N ALA A 450 -2.87 11.14 -15.95
CA ALA A 450 -2.90 12.47 -16.55
C ALA A 450 -2.42 12.42 -18.01
N PRO A 451 -3.03 13.19 -18.93
CA PRO A 451 -2.45 13.41 -20.25
C PRO A 451 -1.07 14.07 -20.15
N LEU A 452 -0.19 13.78 -21.12
CA LEU A 452 1.15 14.40 -21.18
C LEU A 452 1.09 15.90 -21.48
N VAL A 453 0.15 16.29 -22.35
CA VAL A 453 0.00 17.65 -22.84
C VAL A 453 -1.48 18.05 -22.88
N GLY A 454 -1.73 19.35 -22.88
CA GLY A 454 -3.06 19.93 -23.07
C GLY A 454 -2.98 21.31 -23.72
N PHE A 455 -4.08 21.73 -24.34
CA PHE A 455 -4.22 23.07 -24.91
C PHE A 455 -4.65 24.07 -23.85
N PHE A 456 -3.83 25.09 -23.61
CA PHE A 456 -4.14 26.21 -22.76
C PHE A 456 -4.63 27.39 -23.60
N ARG A 457 -5.65 28.10 -23.11
CA ARG A 457 -6.12 29.34 -23.75
C ARG A 457 -5.04 30.42 -23.64
N VAL A 458 -4.70 31.03 -24.77
CA VAL A 458 -3.76 32.16 -24.87
C VAL A 458 -4.37 33.26 -25.73
N ARG A 459 -3.79 34.46 -25.70
CA ARG A 459 -4.25 35.55 -26.58
C ARG A 459 -4.12 35.11 -28.05
N GLY A 460 -5.23 35.13 -28.78
CA GLY A 460 -5.27 34.78 -30.22
C GLY A 460 -5.42 33.29 -30.55
N GLY A 461 -5.66 32.40 -29.58
CA GLY A 461 -5.93 30.99 -29.87
C GLY A 461 -5.61 30.04 -28.70
N LEU A 462 -5.07 28.87 -29.04
CA LEU A 462 -4.66 27.86 -28.05
C LEU A 462 -3.16 27.57 -28.16
N ALA A 463 -2.52 27.29 -27.03
CA ALA A 463 -1.14 26.82 -26.96
C ALA A 463 -1.08 25.41 -26.37
N LEU A 464 -0.47 24.46 -27.09
CA LEU A 464 -0.20 23.13 -26.57
C LEU A 464 1.01 23.19 -25.63
N ARG A 465 0.85 22.74 -24.40
CA ARG A 465 1.92 22.70 -23.39
C ARG A 465 1.88 21.40 -22.61
N ARG A 466 2.99 21.09 -21.94
CA ARG A 466 3.07 19.95 -21.00
C ARG A 466 2.16 20.21 -19.81
N ILE A 467 1.47 19.15 -19.37
CA ILE A 467 0.79 19.15 -18.08
C ILE A 467 1.88 19.04 -17.02
N ASP A 468 2.02 20.03 -16.14
CA ASP A 468 3.10 20.12 -15.13
C ASP A 468 2.60 20.06 -13.68
N ALA A 469 1.29 19.92 -13.49
CA ALA A 469 0.62 19.91 -12.20
C ALA A 469 -0.37 18.75 -12.12
N ALA A 470 -0.86 18.48 -10.91
CA ALA A 470 -1.76 17.35 -10.66
C ALA A 470 -3.04 17.45 -11.51
N TRP A 471 -3.39 16.35 -12.18
CA TRP A 471 -4.62 16.26 -12.98
C TRP A 471 -5.83 16.10 -12.06
N ALA A 472 -6.85 16.93 -12.24
CA ALA A 472 -8.07 16.87 -11.44
C ALA A 472 -9.02 15.78 -11.95
N ARG A 473 -9.61 15.02 -11.02
CA ARG A 473 -10.72 14.08 -11.28
C ARG A 473 -12.02 14.59 -10.69
N THR A 474 -13.13 14.30 -11.37
CA THR A 474 -14.51 14.59 -10.93
C THR A 474 -15.25 13.34 -10.47
N GLU A 475 -14.67 12.17 -10.70
CA GLU A 475 -15.23 10.89 -10.30
C GLU A 475 -14.16 9.90 -9.84
N SER A 476 -14.57 8.88 -9.09
CA SER A 476 -13.71 7.77 -8.66
C SER A 476 -14.51 6.48 -8.54
N ALA A 477 -14.01 5.42 -9.19
CA ALA A 477 -14.64 4.10 -9.19
C ALA A 477 -14.31 3.26 -7.94
N ASN A 478 -13.37 3.69 -7.11
CA ASN A 478 -12.84 2.95 -5.97
C ASN A 478 -13.09 3.64 -4.61
N VAL A 479 -13.31 4.95 -4.60
CA VAL A 479 -13.70 5.69 -3.38
C VAL A 479 -15.10 5.26 -2.97
N VAL A 480 -15.24 4.93 -1.68
CA VAL A 480 -16.52 4.56 -1.08
C VAL A 480 -16.82 5.50 0.07
N GLY A 481 -17.99 6.13 0.00
CA GLY A 481 -18.56 6.93 1.07
C GLY A 481 -19.94 6.45 1.50
N ASP A 482 -20.46 7.07 2.55
CA ASP A 482 -21.82 6.84 3.03
C ASP A 482 -22.72 8.10 2.96
N THR A 483 -24.00 7.93 3.25
CA THR A 483 -24.97 9.04 3.30
C THR A 483 -24.72 10.03 4.45
N ARG A 484 -23.91 9.66 5.45
CA ARG A 484 -23.48 10.51 6.58
C ARG A 484 -22.18 11.28 6.29
N GLY A 485 -21.59 11.11 5.11
CA GLY A 485 -20.38 11.82 4.68
C GLY A 485 -19.08 11.17 5.16
N HIS A 486 -19.11 9.95 5.69
CA HIS A 486 -17.89 9.21 5.99
C HIS A 486 -17.28 8.64 4.72
N ILE A 487 -15.95 8.60 4.64
CA ILE A 487 -15.18 8.08 3.50
C ILE A 487 -14.21 7.01 3.98
N GLY A 488 -14.05 5.95 3.19
CA GLY A 488 -13.19 4.83 3.54
C GLY A 488 -13.74 4.01 4.72
N TYR A 489 -12.93 3.09 5.22
CA TYR A 489 -13.35 2.18 6.30
C TYR A 489 -13.12 2.73 7.71
N THR A 490 -12.71 3.99 7.88
CA THR A 490 -12.34 4.55 9.20
C THR A 490 -13.46 4.39 10.24
N GLU A 491 -14.70 4.73 9.89
CA GLU A 491 -15.87 4.58 10.78
C GLU A 491 -16.41 3.13 10.81
N TYR A 492 -15.94 2.28 9.90
CA TYR A 492 -16.34 0.88 9.72
C TYR A 492 -15.19 -0.08 10.09
N LEU A 493 -14.27 0.36 10.96
CA LEU A 493 -13.07 -0.40 11.31
C LEU A 493 -13.43 -1.77 11.93
N ALA A 494 -14.50 -1.85 12.72
CA ALA A 494 -15.00 -3.10 13.28
C ALA A 494 -15.48 -4.07 12.20
N ASP A 495 -16.26 -3.60 11.21
CA ASP A 495 -16.70 -4.40 10.07
C ASP A 495 -15.52 -4.93 9.27
N TYR A 496 -14.58 -4.04 8.94
CA TYR A 496 -13.39 -4.37 8.16
C TYR A 496 -12.53 -5.41 8.89
N PHE A 497 -12.26 -5.22 10.19
CA PHE A 497 -11.47 -6.16 10.99
C PHE A 497 -12.17 -7.51 11.15
N ARG A 498 -13.49 -7.50 11.35
CA ARG A 498 -14.30 -8.72 11.40
C ARG A 498 -14.16 -9.53 10.11
N GLY A 499 -14.32 -8.87 8.96
CA GLY A 499 -14.19 -9.51 7.65
C GLY A 499 -12.80 -10.07 7.39
N MET A 500 -11.75 -9.34 7.79
CA MET A 500 -10.37 -9.84 7.72
C MET A 500 -10.20 -11.11 8.56
N PHE A 501 -10.70 -11.12 9.80
CA PHE A 501 -10.62 -12.28 10.66
C PHE A 501 -11.39 -13.47 10.08
N ASP A 502 -12.65 -13.26 9.65
CA ASP A 502 -13.51 -14.36 9.20
C ASP A 502 -12.90 -15.06 7.99
N GLN A 503 -12.35 -14.28 7.05
CA GLN A 503 -11.69 -14.82 5.88
C GLN A 503 -10.36 -15.50 6.25
N TRP A 504 -9.57 -14.90 7.14
CA TRP A 504 -8.29 -15.47 7.55
C TRP A 504 -8.47 -16.78 8.33
N ALA A 505 -9.48 -16.84 9.22
CA ALA A 505 -9.85 -18.06 9.91
C ALA A 505 -10.27 -19.15 8.92
N SER A 506 -11.06 -18.82 7.90
CA SER A 506 -11.42 -19.76 6.83
C SER A 506 -10.19 -20.31 6.09
N VAL A 507 -9.27 -19.43 5.70
CA VAL A 507 -8.02 -19.80 5.01
C VAL A 507 -7.13 -20.67 5.89
N CYS A 508 -6.93 -20.33 7.17
CA CYS A 508 -6.10 -21.08 8.10
C CYS A 508 -6.67 -22.46 8.44
N THR A 509 -8.00 -22.55 8.63
CA THR A 509 -8.69 -23.81 8.94
C THR A 509 -8.60 -24.79 7.76
N HIS A 510 -8.74 -24.29 6.53
CA HIS A 510 -8.71 -25.12 5.32
C HIS A 510 -7.35 -25.13 4.60
N ARG A 511 -6.27 -24.66 5.26
CA ARG A 511 -4.97 -24.38 4.61
C ARG A 511 -4.37 -25.55 3.85
N ILE A 512 -4.49 -26.78 4.36
CA ILE A 512 -3.88 -27.97 3.74
C ILE A 512 -4.54 -28.23 2.38
N GLN A 513 -5.87 -28.28 2.37
CA GLN A 513 -6.64 -28.47 1.15
C GLN A 513 -6.38 -27.31 0.16
N LEU A 514 -6.40 -26.08 0.64
CA LEU A 514 -6.17 -24.89 -0.20
C LEU A 514 -4.79 -24.90 -0.85
N ILE A 515 -3.72 -25.23 -0.12
CA ILE A 515 -2.35 -25.28 -0.66
C ILE A 515 -2.24 -26.35 -1.75
N GLN A 516 -2.78 -27.55 -1.51
CA GLN A 516 -2.74 -28.64 -2.49
C GLN A 516 -3.48 -28.25 -3.78
N GLU A 517 -4.67 -27.66 -3.64
CA GLU A 517 -5.45 -27.20 -4.78
C GLU A 517 -4.79 -26.06 -5.54
N LEU A 518 -4.24 -25.09 -4.82
CA LEU A 518 -3.53 -23.95 -5.40
C LEU A 518 -2.30 -24.41 -6.16
N GLY A 519 -1.55 -25.39 -5.63
CA GLY A 519 -0.42 -26.00 -6.34
C GLY A 519 -0.84 -26.62 -7.68
N ARG A 520 -1.94 -27.39 -7.71
CA ARG A 520 -2.47 -27.94 -8.96
C ARG A 520 -2.84 -26.85 -9.97
N LEU A 521 -3.45 -25.75 -9.51
CA LEU A 521 -3.80 -24.64 -10.39
C LEU A 521 -2.57 -23.85 -10.86
N ALA A 522 -1.58 -23.67 -9.98
CA ALA A 522 -0.35 -22.92 -10.25
C ALA A 522 0.48 -23.56 -11.37
N THR A 523 0.47 -24.89 -11.52
CA THR A 523 1.19 -25.58 -12.62
C THR A 523 0.78 -25.12 -14.02
N LYS A 524 -0.42 -24.55 -14.17
CA LYS A 524 -0.97 -24.07 -15.44
C LYS A 524 -1.03 -22.54 -15.52
N ALA A 525 -0.70 -21.85 -14.43
CA ALA A 525 -0.82 -20.41 -14.34
C ALA A 525 0.50 -19.74 -14.70
N ARG A 526 0.41 -18.57 -15.32
CA ARG A 526 1.53 -17.66 -15.52
C ARG A 526 1.30 -16.37 -14.77
N VAL A 527 2.41 -15.83 -14.29
CA VAL A 527 2.47 -14.63 -13.46
C VAL A 527 3.31 -13.58 -14.17
N ARG A 528 2.92 -12.31 -14.07
CA ARG A 528 3.73 -11.19 -14.54
C ARG A 528 4.93 -11.01 -13.61
N VAL A 529 6.08 -10.68 -14.19
CA VAL A 529 7.31 -10.41 -13.46
C VAL A 529 7.74 -8.98 -13.76
N LEU A 530 7.62 -8.11 -12.75
CA LEU A 530 8.13 -6.74 -12.86
C LEU A 530 9.65 -6.73 -12.72
N ARG A 531 10.33 -6.29 -13.78
CA ARG A 531 11.77 -5.97 -13.71
C ARG A 531 12.00 -4.65 -12.99
N ARG A 532 11.15 -3.66 -13.25
CA ARG A 532 11.16 -2.32 -12.64
C ARG A 532 9.70 -1.85 -12.43
N SER A 533 9.53 -0.75 -11.70
CA SER A 533 8.23 -0.08 -11.60
C SER A 533 7.78 0.41 -12.98
N THR A 534 6.49 0.25 -13.30
CA THR A 534 5.89 0.76 -14.55
C THR A 534 6.18 2.26 -14.76
N GLU A 535 6.19 3.03 -13.66
CA GLU A 535 6.47 4.47 -13.71
C GLU A 535 7.84 4.80 -14.31
N ILE A 536 8.86 3.95 -14.11
CA ILE A 536 10.20 4.17 -14.68
C ILE A 536 10.16 4.07 -16.20
N TYR A 537 9.40 3.11 -16.73
CA TYR A 537 9.23 2.96 -18.18
C TYR A 537 8.37 4.08 -18.76
N ALA A 538 7.28 4.46 -18.08
CA ALA A 538 6.42 5.56 -18.51
C ALA A 538 7.23 6.87 -18.61
N GLN A 539 8.05 7.21 -17.61
CA GLN A 539 8.93 8.38 -17.64
C GLN A 539 9.93 8.34 -18.81
N ALA A 540 10.49 7.17 -19.11
CA ALA A 540 11.42 7.00 -20.23
C ALA A 540 10.71 7.15 -21.58
N LEU A 541 9.51 6.59 -21.74
CA LEU A 541 8.68 6.73 -22.93
C LEU A 541 8.23 8.19 -23.15
N ASP A 542 7.87 8.89 -22.08
CA ASP A 542 7.51 10.31 -22.12
C ASP A 542 8.70 11.18 -22.55
N ALA A 543 9.88 10.96 -21.96
CA ALA A 543 11.10 11.68 -22.31
C ALA A 543 11.55 11.39 -23.75
N TRP A 544 11.39 10.15 -24.22
CA TRP A 544 11.65 9.80 -25.60
C TRP A 544 10.70 10.51 -26.56
N THR A 545 9.39 10.51 -26.24
CA THR A 545 8.35 11.11 -27.07
C THR A 545 8.46 12.64 -27.13
N LEU A 546 8.68 13.30 -25.98
CA LEU A 546 8.63 14.75 -25.86
C LEU A 546 9.98 15.45 -25.97
N ASP A 547 11.07 14.78 -25.64
CA ASP A 547 12.42 15.35 -25.55
C ASP A 547 13.46 14.61 -26.41
N HIS A 548 13.06 13.56 -27.13
CA HIS A 548 13.95 12.73 -27.98
C HIS A 548 15.10 12.07 -27.21
N VAL A 549 14.91 11.87 -25.90
CA VAL A 549 15.92 11.22 -25.06
C VAL A 549 15.99 9.74 -25.44
N ALA A 550 17.17 9.29 -25.86
CA ALA A 550 17.42 7.89 -26.15
C ALA A 550 17.34 7.03 -24.88
N PHE A 551 16.86 5.79 -25.00
CA PHE A 551 16.86 4.85 -23.89
C PHE A 551 18.29 4.47 -23.50
N ASP A 552 18.63 4.63 -22.22
CA ASP A 552 19.97 4.36 -21.68
C ASP A 552 20.21 2.85 -21.49
N PRO A 553 21.15 2.23 -22.24
CA PRO A 553 21.51 0.82 -22.08
C PRO A 553 22.14 0.46 -20.73
N ALA A 554 22.63 1.46 -19.97
CA ALA A 554 23.07 1.24 -18.58
C ALA A 554 21.90 1.10 -17.60
N VAL A 555 20.72 1.61 -17.97
CA VAL A 555 19.50 1.57 -17.14
C VAL A 555 18.56 0.45 -17.55
N PHE A 556 18.46 0.16 -18.86
CA PHE A 556 17.50 -0.78 -19.42
C PHE A 556 18.19 -1.92 -20.19
N ASP A 557 17.74 -3.15 -19.93
CA ASP A 557 18.21 -4.35 -20.63
C ASP A 557 17.82 -4.29 -22.12
N PRO A 558 18.56 -4.93 -23.05
CA PRO A 558 18.26 -4.90 -24.48
C PRO A 558 16.81 -5.29 -24.85
N GLU A 559 16.23 -6.22 -24.10
CA GLU A 559 14.85 -6.69 -24.28
C GLU A 559 13.79 -5.68 -23.83
N GLU A 560 14.14 -4.85 -22.83
CA GLU A 560 13.29 -3.73 -22.39
C GLU A 560 13.33 -2.63 -23.44
N ILE A 561 14.53 -2.28 -23.91
CA ILE A 561 14.73 -1.28 -24.98
C ILE A 561 14.01 -1.70 -26.26
N ALA A 562 14.06 -2.99 -26.62
CA ALA A 562 13.36 -3.50 -27.80
C ALA A 562 11.84 -3.29 -27.71
N GLN A 563 11.23 -3.52 -26.54
CA GLN A 563 9.80 -3.29 -26.33
C GLN A 563 9.46 -1.79 -26.26
N MET A 564 10.27 -0.98 -25.59
CA MET A 564 10.06 0.47 -25.51
C MET A 564 10.25 1.19 -26.85
N ARG A 565 11.05 0.65 -27.78
CA ARG A 565 11.15 1.16 -29.16
C ARG A 565 9.88 0.93 -29.98
N GLU A 566 9.11 -0.12 -29.65
CA GLU A 566 7.74 -0.30 -30.15
C GLU A 566 6.73 0.52 -29.34
N GLY A 567 7.22 1.17 -28.28
CA GLY A 567 6.51 2.01 -27.33
C GLY A 567 5.54 1.30 -26.44
N ASP A 568 5.84 0.04 -26.16
CA ASP A 568 5.23 -0.71 -25.09
C ASP A 568 5.98 -0.46 -23.78
N VAL A 569 5.23 -0.50 -22.67
CA VAL A 569 5.85 -0.77 -21.37
C VAL A 569 6.30 -2.24 -21.38
N PRO A 570 7.58 -2.53 -21.06
CA PRO A 570 8.09 -3.90 -21.06
C PRO A 570 7.24 -4.85 -20.21
N TYR A 571 6.84 -5.96 -20.83
CA TYR A 571 5.98 -6.97 -20.21
C TYR A 571 6.67 -8.32 -20.18
N PHE A 572 7.03 -8.77 -18.97
CA PHE A 572 7.62 -10.08 -18.76
C PHE A 572 6.71 -10.97 -17.93
N PHE A 573 6.75 -12.26 -18.19
CA PHE A 573 5.97 -13.26 -17.46
C PHE A 573 6.72 -14.59 -17.40
N ARG A 574 6.24 -15.50 -16.56
CA ARG A 574 6.73 -16.88 -16.50
C ARG A 574 5.68 -17.81 -15.91
N SER A 575 5.93 -19.11 -15.92
CA SER A 575 5.12 -20.08 -15.17
C SER A 575 5.17 -19.78 -13.66
N ALA A 576 4.04 -19.92 -12.97
CA ALA A 576 3.90 -19.64 -11.55
C ALA A 576 4.70 -20.62 -10.67
N VAL A 577 4.99 -21.82 -11.18
CA VAL A 577 5.87 -22.83 -10.52
C VAL A 577 7.36 -22.65 -10.88
N GLY A 578 7.72 -21.54 -11.52
CA GLY A 578 9.10 -21.24 -11.92
C GLY A 578 9.39 -21.53 -13.39
N GLY A 579 10.64 -21.33 -13.80
CA GLY A 579 11.08 -21.43 -15.21
C GLY A 579 11.63 -20.13 -15.78
N PRO A 580 11.93 -20.08 -17.09
CA PRO A 580 12.52 -18.93 -17.73
C PRO A 580 11.59 -17.71 -17.71
N LEU A 581 12.19 -16.53 -17.70
CA LEU A 581 11.50 -15.27 -17.96
C LEU A 581 11.18 -15.18 -19.45
N CYS A 582 9.91 -14.96 -19.77
CA CYS A 582 9.39 -14.90 -21.13
C CYS A 582 8.83 -13.50 -21.46
N TRP A 583 8.89 -13.14 -22.74
CA TRP A 583 8.27 -11.94 -23.30
C TRP A 583 8.00 -12.16 -24.79
N PHE A 584 7.22 -11.28 -25.40
CA PHE A 584 6.99 -11.27 -26.84
C PHE A 584 7.87 -10.21 -27.51
N SER A 585 8.59 -10.60 -28.56
CA SER A 585 9.32 -9.68 -29.44
C SER A 585 8.36 -8.73 -30.18
N PRO A 586 8.87 -7.60 -30.73
CA PRO A 586 8.13 -6.71 -31.62
C PRO A 586 7.33 -7.49 -32.69
N GLY A 587 6.04 -7.15 -32.88
CA GLY A 587 5.10 -7.89 -33.74
C GLY A 587 4.01 -8.68 -33.02
N GLY A 588 3.97 -8.62 -31.69
CA GLY A 588 2.86 -9.07 -30.85
C GLY A 588 2.81 -10.57 -30.51
N LEU A 589 1.65 -11.06 -30.07
CA LEU A 589 1.41 -12.43 -29.57
C LEU A 589 1.37 -13.51 -30.67
N SER A 590 2.32 -13.47 -31.61
CA SER A 590 2.53 -14.53 -32.60
C SER A 590 3.44 -15.62 -32.01
N PRO A 591 3.22 -16.91 -32.32
CA PRO A 591 4.04 -18.01 -31.76
C PRO A 591 5.55 -17.86 -32.02
N GLY A 592 5.93 -17.38 -33.21
CA GLY A 592 7.34 -17.10 -33.56
C GLY A 592 7.94 -15.87 -32.85
N GLY A 593 7.14 -15.10 -32.12
CA GLY A 593 7.56 -13.92 -31.38
C GLY A 593 7.90 -14.18 -29.91
N LEU A 594 7.59 -15.37 -29.35
CA LEU A 594 7.96 -15.67 -27.96
C LEU A 594 9.48 -15.75 -27.83
N ARG A 595 10.00 -15.11 -26.79
CA ARG A 595 11.41 -15.20 -26.37
C ARG A 595 11.48 -15.55 -24.91
N SER A 596 12.59 -16.16 -24.51
CA SER A 596 12.82 -16.59 -23.14
C SER A 596 14.28 -16.50 -22.76
N ARG A 597 14.56 -16.20 -21.48
CA ARG A 597 15.89 -16.28 -20.88
C ARG A 597 15.79 -16.78 -19.44
N PRO A 598 16.85 -17.33 -18.85
CA PRO A 598 16.86 -17.64 -17.41
C PRO A 598 16.46 -16.42 -16.59
N PRO A 599 15.63 -16.57 -15.54
CA PRO A 599 15.30 -15.45 -14.68
C PRO A 599 16.59 -14.96 -14.00
N PRO A 600 16.78 -13.65 -13.86
CA PRO A 600 17.91 -13.13 -13.11
C PRO A 600 17.78 -13.53 -11.63
N LEU A 601 18.92 -13.65 -10.95
CA LEU A 601 19.00 -14.13 -9.55
C LEU A 601 18.17 -13.28 -8.56
N ASP A 602 17.86 -12.03 -8.94
CA ASP A 602 17.13 -11.05 -8.13
C ASP A 602 15.61 -11.01 -8.42
N ALA A 603 15.08 -11.94 -9.22
CA ALA A 603 13.66 -11.96 -9.59
C ALA A 603 12.76 -12.01 -8.33
N ARG A 604 12.02 -10.92 -8.09
CA ARG A 604 11.27 -10.66 -6.85
C ARG A 604 10.06 -11.56 -6.62
N THR A 605 9.55 -12.19 -7.67
CA THR A 605 8.46 -13.15 -7.57
C THR A 605 9.08 -14.54 -7.41
N PRO A 606 8.95 -15.21 -6.26
CA PRO A 606 9.44 -16.58 -6.09
C PRO A 606 8.51 -17.58 -6.82
N PRO A 607 9.00 -18.79 -7.14
CA PRO A 607 8.13 -19.89 -7.55
C PRO A 607 7.11 -20.23 -6.46
N PHE A 608 5.97 -20.80 -6.84
CA PHE A 608 4.90 -21.18 -5.92
C PHE A 608 5.39 -22.01 -4.73
N GLU A 609 6.23 -23.01 -4.98
CA GLU A 609 6.78 -23.93 -3.96
C GLU A 609 7.66 -23.18 -2.95
N ALA A 610 8.35 -22.12 -3.39
CA ALA A 610 9.22 -21.30 -2.56
C ALA A 610 8.49 -20.25 -1.71
N LEU A 611 7.16 -20.14 -1.83
CA LEU A 611 6.36 -19.21 -1.01
C LEU A 611 6.30 -19.61 0.46
N GLY A 612 6.45 -20.90 0.78
CA GLY A 612 6.28 -21.38 2.16
C GLY A 612 4.88 -21.12 2.70
N LEU A 613 3.82 -21.32 1.89
CA LEU A 613 2.44 -21.01 2.29
C LEU A 613 2.00 -21.70 3.59
N SER A 614 2.54 -22.88 3.90
CA SER A 614 2.27 -23.58 5.16
C SER A 614 2.62 -22.74 6.39
N GLU A 615 3.72 -21.98 6.33
CA GLU A 615 4.17 -21.10 7.42
C GLU A 615 3.47 -19.74 7.37
N ARG A 616 3.22 -19.21 6.15
CA ARG A 616 2.56 -17.91 5.95
C ARG A 616 1.08 -17.91 6.32
N LEU A 617 0.37 -19.03 6.11
CA LEU A 617 -1.06 -19.14 6.42
C LEU A 617 -1.29 -19.51 7.89
N ALA A 618 -0.69 -18.73 8.79
CA ALA A 618 -0.77 -18.90 10.24
C ALA A 618 -1.65 -17.82 10.89
N PHE A 619 -2.32 -18.16 11.99
CA PHE A 619 -3.21 -17.22 12.68
C PHE A 619 -2.50 -15.95 13.17
N ILE A 620 -1.21 -16.01 13.50
CA ILE A 620 -0.44 -14.86 13.99
C ILE A 620 -0.26 -13.77 12.94
N GLU A 621 -0.21 -14.13 11.65
CA GLU A 621 0.03 -13.21 10.53
C GLU A 621 -1.11 -12.20 10.35
N LEU A 622 -2.33 -12.54 10.79
CA LEU A 622 -3.43 -11.58 10.89
C LEU A 622 -3.05 -10.34 11.72
N GLY A 623 -2.21 -10.50 12.74
CA GLY A 623 -1.73 -9.38 13.54
C GLY A 623 -0.96 -8.32 12.74
N ALA A 624 -0.19 -8.72 11.73
CA ALA A 624 0.54 -7.80 10.85
C ALA A 624 -0.44 -6.99 9.98
N MET A 625 -1.42 -7.67 9.39
CA MET A 625 -2.43 -7.02 8.56
C MET A 625 -3.31 -6.06 9.37
N LEU A 626 -3.76 -6.46 10.56
CA LEU A 626 -4.55 -5.61 11.46
C LEU A 626 -3.77 -4.37 11.89
N ARG A 627 -2.48 -4.51 12.21
CA ARG A 627 -1.59 -3.38 12.50
C ARG A 627 -1.58 -2.41 11.32
N ASP A 628 -1.30 -2.89 10.12
CA ASP A 628 -1.14 -2.05 8.94
C ASP A 628 -2.47 -1.34 8.57
N ALA A 629 -3.59 -2.05 8.62
CA ALA A 629 -4.92 -1.46 8.42
C ALA A 629 -5.26 -0.40 9.49
N ALA A 630 -4.98 -0.66 10.77
CA ALA A 630 -5.14 0.34 11.83
C ALA A 630 -4.23 1.56 11.64
N ALA A 631 -2.99 1.34 11.20
CA ALA A 631 -2.02 2.41 10.99
C ALA A 631 -2.48 3.37 9.89
N TYR A 632 -3.03 2.83 8.79
CA TYR A 632 -3.48 3.61 7.64
C TYR A 632 -4.58 4.62 7.99
N VAL A 633 -5.56 4.22 8.82
CA VAL A 633 -6.66 5.11 9.25
C VAL A 633 -6.39 5.82 10.58
N PHE A 634 -5.22 5.59 11.21
CA PHE A 634 -4.95 6.04 12.58
C PHE A 634 -5.18 7.54 12.78
N ARG A 635 -4.80 8.38 11.83
CA ARG A 635 -4.92 9.84 11.98
C ARG A 635 -6.39 10.31 11.99
N ASP A 636 -7.28 9.54 11.35
CA ASP A 636 -8.68 9.93 11.13
C ASP A 636 -9.65 9.30 12.14
N LEU A 637 -9.18 8.34 12.97
CA LEU A 637 -10.02 7.67 13.97
C LEU A 637 -10.52 8.64 15.05
N ARG A 638 -11.84 8.79 15.14
CA ARG A 638 -12.53 9.53 16.20
C ARG A 638 -12.50 8.80 17.55
N GLN A 639 -12.65 7.47 17.50
CA GLN A 639 -12.64 6.61 18.67
C GLN A 639 -11.42 5.68 18.65
N ARG A 640 -10.72 5.60 19.79
CA ARG A 640 -9.53 4.75 19.96
C ARG A 640 -9.87 3.40 20.59
N GLN A 641 -11.09 3.24 21.07
CA GLN A 641 -11.62 2.01 21.62
C GLN A 641 -12.99 1.78 21.00
N ILE A 642 -13.17 0.63 20.36
CA ILE A 642 -14.39 0.23 19.66
C ILE A 642 -14.79 -1.13 20.23
N VAL A 643 -16.03 -1.26 20.65
CA VAL A 643 -16.60 -2.53 21.13
C VAL A 643 -17.87 -2.76 20.33
N ASP A 644 -17.90 -3.87 19.60
CA ASP A 644 -19.04 -4.32 18.81
C ASP A 644 -19.40 -5.74 19.25
N ASP A 645 -20.30 -5.80 20.22
CA ASP A 645 -20.76 -7.06 20.82
C ASP A 645 -21.51 -7.95 19.81
N ALA A 646 -22.20 -7.35 18.84
CA ALA A 646 -22.98 -8.07 17.84
C ALA A 646 -22.08 -8.83 16.86
N ARG A 647 -20.90 -8.26 16.55
CA ARG A 647 -19.89 -8.91 15.69
C ARG A 647 -18.80 -9.63 16.49
N GLY A 648 -18.83 -9.54 17.82
CA GLY A 648 -17.80 -10.10 18.69
C GLY A 648 -16.43 -9.48 18.43
N VAL A 649 -16.34 -8.16 18.31
CA VAL A 649 -15.10 -7.44 18.02
C VAL A 649 -14.80 -6.39 19.09
N GLU A 650 -13.60 -6.41 19.64
CA GLU A 650 -13.07 -5.32 20.48
C GLU A 650 -11.76 -4.82 19.90
N ILE A 651 -11.65 -3.52 19.65
CA ILE A 651 -10.46 -2.89 19.08
C ILE A 651 -10.01 -1.77 20.02
N ARG A 652 -8.71 -1.71 20.28
CA ARG A 652 -8.07 -0.61 21.00
C ARG A 652 -6.80 -0.19 20.28
N ILE A 653 -6.77 1.05 19.78
CA ILE A 653 -5.64 1.61 19.04
C ILE A 653 -4.98 2.71 19.88
N ASP A 654 -3.79 2.42 20.41
CA ASP A 654 -3.04 3.36 21.26
C ASP A 654 -2.19 4.34 20.44
N SER A 655 -1.66 3.87 19.30
CA SER A 655 -0.88 4.65 18.32
C SER A 655 -0.94 3.97 16.95
N ALA A 656 -0.45 4.60 15.89
CA ALA A 656 -0.39 4.00 14.55
C ALA A 656 0.26 2.60 14.55
N LEU A 657 1.25 2.36 15.43
CA LEU A 657 1.96 1.08 15.51
C LEU A 657 1.69 0.29 16.80
N ARG A 658 0.67 0.65 17.59
CA ARG A 658 0.35 -0.05 18.84
C ARG A 658 -1.15 -0.20 19.04
N GLY A 659 -1.59 -1.43 19.25
CA GLY A 659 -3.00 -1.70 19.47
C GLY A 659 -3.30 -3.13 19.89
N THR A 660 -4.58 -3.40 20.03
CA THR A 660 -5.16 -4.69 20.37
C THR A 660 -6.43 -4.88 19.56
N ALA A 661 -6.65 -6.07 19.04
CA ALA A 661 -7.91 -6.49 18.44
C ALA A 661 -8.30 -7.84 19.04
N VAL A 662 -9.56 -8.00 19.41
CA VAL A 662 -10.14 -9.21 19.97
C VAL A 662 -11.28 -9.63 19.07
N PHE A 663 -11.32 -10.92 18.74
CA PHE A 663 -12.37 -11.53 17.95
C PHE A 663 -12.96 -12.70 18.72
N GLU A 664 -14.27 -12.67 18.95
CA GLU A 664 -15.00 -13.86 19.38
C GLU A 664 -15.10 -14.82 18.20
N TRP A 665 -14.84 -16.09 18.49
CA TRP A 665 -14.92 -17.21 17.57
C TRP A 665 -15.84 -18.27 18.20
N ALA A 666 -17.14 -17.98 18.17
CA ALA A 666 -18.17 -18.74 18.87
C ALA A 666 -18.16 -20.24 18.52
N GLN A 667 -17.95 -20.56 17.23
CA GLN A 667 -17.87 -21.94 16.73
C GLN A 667 -16.77 -22.77 17.38
N GLN A 668 -15.72 -22.12 17.91
CA GLN A 668 -14.61 -22.77 18.60
C GLN A 668 -14.61 -22.51 20.11
N GLY A 669 -15.61 -21.80 20.65
CA GLY A 669 -15.67 -21.47 22.08
C GLY A 669 -14.53 -20.56 22.58
N HIS A 670 -13.81 -19.89 21.67
CA HIS A 670 -12.64 -19.09 21.99
C HIS A 670 -12.77 -17.63 21.55
N ARG A 671 -12.07 -16.74 22.25
CA ARG A 671 -11.75 -15.39 21.76
C ARG A 671 -10.27 -15.30 21.44
N LEU A 672 -9.94 -14.76 20.27
CA LEU A 672 -8.57 -14.56 19.82
C LEU A 672 -8.16 -13.10 20.04
N ILE A 673 -7.05 -12.90 20.76
CA ILE A 673 -6.54 -11.59 21.18
C ILE A 673 -5.21 -11.34 20.48
N TYR A 674 -5.26 -10.39 19.54
CA TYR A 674 -4.10 -9.87 18.82
C TYR A 674 -3.58 -8.62 19.51
N ARG A 675 -2.27 -8.57 19.78
CA ARG A 675 -1.59 -7.39 20.30
C ARG A 675 -0.36 -7.08 19.46
N TRP A 676 -0.18 -5.81 19.12
CA TRP A 676 1.00 -5.36 18.39
C TRP A 676 1.65 -4.14 19.03
N ASN A 677 2.97 -4.05 18.92
CA ASN A 677 3.78 -2.89 19.29
C ASN A 677 5.00 -2.80 18.36
N GLY A 678 4.92 -1.94 17.35
CA GLY A 678 5.85 -1.92 16.23
C GLY A 678 5.79 -3.24 15.45
N ALA A 679 6.96 -3.86 15.25
CA ALA A 679 7.07 -5.16 14.60
C ALA A 679 6.68 -6.36 15.50
N ARG A 680 6.56 -6.17 16.82
CA ARG A 680 6.27 -7.28 17.74
C ARG A 680 4.77 -7.60 17.74
N LEU A 681 4.44 -8.83 17.37
CA LEU A 681 3.07 -9.38 17.40
C LEU A 681 2.94 -10.41 18.51
N ARG A 682 1.76 -10.49 19.12
CA ARG A 682 1.37 -11.53 20.08
C ARG A 682 -0.07 -11.94 19.83
N LEU A 683 -0.29 -13.25 19.77
CA LEU A 683 -1.62 -13.86 19.72
C LEU A 683 -1.84 -14.64 21.02
N ARG A 684 -3.05 -14.54 21.58
CA ARG A 684 -3.53 -15.38 22.67
C ARG A 684 -4.94 -15.86 22.35
N ALA A 685 -5.24 -17.10 22.70
CA ALA A 685 -6.60 -17.63 22.71
C ALA A 685 -7.07 -17.74 24.16
N GLU A 686 -8.31 -17.35 24.43
CA GLU A 686 -8.96 -17.48 25.74
C GLU A 686 -10.35 -18.08 25.53
N ALA A 687 -10.93 -18.77 26.52
CA ALA A 687 -12.33 -19.21 26.44
C ALA A 687 -13.27 -18.00 26.38
N ILE A 688 -14.39 -18.13 25.66
CA ILE A 688 -15.44 -17.10 25.68
C ILE A 688 -16.07 -17.09 27.09
N PRO A 689 -16.09 -15.95 27.79
CA PRO A 689 -16.67 -15.86 29.13
C PRO A 689 -18.19 -16.10 29.08
N ASP A 690 -18.72 -16.82 30.06
CA ASP A 690 -20.16 -17.07 30.19
C ASP A 690 -20.96 -15.75 30.31
N THR A 691 -22.19 -15.71 29.81
CA THR A 691 -23.02 -14.49 29.69
C THR A 691 -23.20 -13.73 31.01
N SER A 692 -23.16 -14.42 32.15
CA SER A 692 -23.16 -13.86 33.50
C SER A 692 -21.92 -12.97 33.78
N THR A 693 -20.74 -13.35 33.28
CA THR A 693 -19.49 -12.58 33.40
C THR A 693 -19.37 -11.41 32.42
N ARG A 694 -20.12 -11.44 31.30
CA ARG A 694 -20.17 -10.36 30.29
C ARG A 694 -20.78 -9.08 30.86
N ARG A 695 -21.83 -9.18 31.69
CA ARG A 695 -22.43 -8.05 32.42
C ARG A 695 -21.48 -7.43 33.47
N VAL A 696 -20.65 -8.25 34.11
CA VAL A 696 -19.65 -7.79 35.11
C VAL A 696 -18.44 -7.12 34.42
N SER A 697 -18.02 -7.64 33.27
CA SER A 697 -16.95 -7.09 32.42
C SER A 697 -17.31 -5.73 31.81
N ALA A 698 -18.51 -5.60 31.24
CA ALA A 698 -19.02 -4.34 30.66
C ALA A 698 -19.17 -3.23 31.73
N LYS A 699 -19.54 -3.59 32.97
CA LYS A 699 -19.53 -2.65 34.12
C LYS A 699 -18.12 -2.29 34.59
N ARG A 700 -17.12 -3.17 34.45
CA ARG A 700 -15.72 -2.92 34.84
C ARG A 700 -14.91 -2.12 33.80
N GLY A 701 -15.39 -2.01 32.55
CA GLY A 701 -14.73 -1.29 31.45
C GLY A 701 -14.99 0.22 31.40
N ARG A 702 -16.07 0.72 32.02
CA ARG A 702 -16.30 2.16 32.17
C ARG A 702 -15.60 2.64 33.44
N CYS A 703 -14.57 3.47 33.27
CA CYS A 703 -14.02 4.28 34.35
C CYS A 703 -15.06 5.33 34.75
N PRO A 704 -15.62 5.31 35.97
CA PRO A 704 -16.64 6.27 36.38
C PRO A 704 -16.18 7.73 36.30
N GLN A 705 -14.88 8.01 36.50
CA GLN A 705 -14.31 9.35 36.41
C GLN A 705 -13.15 9.43 35.39
N PRO A 706 -13.42 9.48 34.07
CA PRO A 706 -12.38 9.41 33.04
C PRO A 706 -11.50 10.67 32.96
N GLN A 707 -12.01 11.83 33.38
CA GLN A 707 -11.25 13.08 33.50
C GLN A 707 -10.22 12.97 34.63
N LEU A 708 -10.66 12.55 35.82
CA LEU A 708 -9.80 12.31 36.98
C LEU A 708 -8.71 11.29 36.67
N ARG A 709 -9.06 10.19 35.98
CA ARG A 709 -8.10 9.19 35.48
C ARG A 709 -7.03 9.80 34.58
N ARG A 710 -7.41 10.65 33.61
CA ARG A 710 -6.46 11.30 32.70
C ARG A 710 -5.52 12.23 33.46
N GLN A 711 -6.05 12.96 34.44
CA GLN A 711 -5.27 13.89 35.24
C GLN A 711 -4.25 13.18 36.13
N LEU A 712 -4.64 12.12 36.85
CA LEU A 712 -3.71 11.29 37.64
C LEU A 712 -2.53 10.76 36.80
N LEU A 713 -2.83 10.22 35.62
CA LEU A 713 -1.82 9.67 34.73
C LEU A 713 -0.94 10.75 34.08
N ARG A 714 -1.43 11.99 33.95
CA ARG A 714 -0.63 13.12 33.46
C ARG A 714 0.35 13.58 34.53
N ILE A 715 -0.13 13.78 35.76
CA ILE A 715 0.68 14.21 36.90
C ILE A 715 1.78 13.19 37.20
N ASP A 716 1.45 11.90 37.25
CA ASP A 716 2.42 10.82 37.50
C ASP A 716 3.54 10.76 36.44
N ARG A 717 3.26 11.12 35.19
CA ARG A 717 4.31 11.25 34.16
C ARG A 717 5.22 12.45 34.39
N MET A 718 4.65 13.58 34.83
CA MET A 718 5.41 14.80 35.11
C MET A 718 6.32 14.59 36.32
N ASP A 719 5.78 14.02 37.41
CA ASP A 719 6.56 13.65 38.61
C ASP A 719 7.69 12.68 38.28
N ALA A 720 7.40 11.60 37.53
CA ALA A 720 8.43 10.64 37.14
C ALA A 720 9.53 11.26 36.26
N ALA A 721 9.18 12.18 35.36
CA ALA A 721 10.14 12.86 34.49
C ALA A 721 11.07 13.80 35.29
N LEU A 722 10.50 14.61 36.20
CA LEU A 722 11.28 15.51 37.06
C LEU A 722 12.19 14.72 38.01
N ARG A 723 11.67 13.69 38.69
CA ARG A 723 12.49 12.85 39.59
C ARG A 723 13.59 12.11 38.85
N THR A 724 13.36 11.66 37.62
CA THR A 724 14.42 11.03 36.82
C THR A 724 15.54 12.02 36.50
N ARG A 725 15.21 13.26 36.13
CA ARG A 725 16.21 14.31 35.88
C ARG A 725 16.98 14.67 37.15
N TRP A 726 16.27 14.80 38.26
CA TRP A 726 16.85 15.12 39.56
C TRP A 726 17.84 14.04 40.05
N VAL A 727 17.46 12.76 39.95
CA VAL A 727 18.36 11.64 40.29
C VAL A 727 19.57 11.60 39.34
N ALA A 728 19.35 11.78 38.04
CA ALA A 728 20.43 11.75 37.04
C ALA A 728 21.46 12.88 37.25
N ALA A 729 21.02 14.03 37.76
CA ALA A 729 21.89 15.14 38.07
C ALA A 729 22.60 15.02 39.44
N GLY A 730 22.36 13.93 40.19
CA GLY A 730 22.98 13.71 41.50
C GLY A 730 22.28 14.44 42.65
N PHE A 731 20.96 14.66 42.57
CA PHE A 731 20.15 15.37 43.57
C PHE A 731 20.58 16.82 43.85
N PRO A 732 20.87 17.64 42.83
CA PRO A 732 21.26 19.02 43.05
C PRO A 732 20.06 19.81 43.58
N GLU A 733 20.33 20.81 44.43
CA GLU A 733 19.32 21.74 44.91
C GLU A 733 19.12 22.87 43.87
N ASP A 734 18.49 22.52 42.76
CA ASP A 734 18.42 23.33 41.53
C ASP A 734 16.98 23.69 41.10
N THR A 735 16.82 24.12 39.85
CA THR A 735 15.51 24.38 39.25
C THR A 735 14.62 23.14 39.21
N THR A 736 15.19 21.94 38.97
CA THR A 736 14.45 20.67 38.96
C THR A 736 13.90 20.33 40.34
N ALA A 737 14.68 20.56 41.41
CA ALA A 737 14.24 20.38 42.80
C ALA A 737 13.08 21.33 43.15
N ARG A 738 13.17 22.60 42.73
CA ARG A 738 12.09 23.60 42.90
C ARG A 738 10.82 23.24 42.12
N ASP A 739 10.95 22.83 40.87
CA ASP A 739 9.81 22.40 40.03
C ASP A 739 9.11 21.17 40.61
N LEU A 740 9.89 20.22 41.14
CA LEU A 740 9.35 19.03 41.79
C LEU A 740 8.56 19.40 43.06
N ARG A 741 9.09 20.29 43.92
CA ARG A 741 8.37 20.77 45.10
C ARG A 741 7.10 21.54 44.74
N GLN A 742 7.16 22.41 43.74
CA GLN A 742 5.98 23.16 43.27
C GLN A 742 4.90 22.23 42.68
N LEU A 743 5.32 21.21 41.92
CA LEU A 743 4.41 20.18 41.43
C LEU A 743 3.77 19.42 42.61
N MET A 744 4.54 18.98 43.60
CA MET A 744 4.01 18.22 44.73
C MET A 744 3.07 19.05 45.62
N LYS A 745 3.33 20.34 45.82
CA LYS A 745 2.40 21.26 46.48
C LYS A 745 1.05 21.33 45.73
N THR A 746 1.11 21.54 44.42
CA THR A 746 -0.11 21.58 43.57
C THR A 746 -0.86 20.24 43.59
N VAL A 747 -0.13 19.12 43.64
CA VAL A 747 -0.71 17.78 43.74
C VAL A 747 -1.35 17.54 45.10
N ALA A 748 -0.80 18.08 46.18
CA ALA A 748 -1.38 17.99 47.52
C ALA A 748 -2.75 18.69 47.57
N ASP A 749 -2.82 19.96 47.13
CA ASP A 749 -4.05 20.74 47.08
C ASP A 749 -5.13 20.02 46.26
N TRP A 750 -4.73 19.58 45.05
CA TRP A 750 -5.62 18.87 44.15
C TRP A 750 -6.07 17.51 44.71
N LEU A 751 -5.17 16.73 45.32
CA LEU A 751 -5.51 15.44 45.89
C LEU A 751 -6.41 15.58 47.13
N HIS A 752 -6.22 16.65 47.91
CA HIS A 752 -7.12 17.00 49.01
C HIS A 752 -8.56 17.19 48.51
N GLU A 753 -8.76 17.95 47.43
CA GLU A 753 -10.07 18.13 46.81
C GLU A 753 -10.66 16.84 46.25
N VAL A 754 -9.83 16.02 45.59
CA VAL A 754 -10.27 14.72 45.04
C VAL A 754 -10.74 13.80 46.17
N VAL A 755 -9.99 13.75 47.27
CA VAL A 755 -10.32 12.90 48.43
C VAL A 755 -11.55 13.43 49.18
N ALA A 756 -11.72 14.76 49.28
CA ALA A 756 -12.90 15.35 49.86
C ALA A 756 -14.17 15.04 49.03
N ARG A 757 -14.08 15.07 47.71
CA ARG A 757 -15.24 14.87 46.80
C ARG A 757 -15.55 13.41 46.50
N HIS A 758 -14.54 12.56 46.41
CA HIS A 758 -14.69 11.20 45.87
C HIS A 758 -14.15 10.09 46.77
N GLY A 759 -13.61 10.43 47.94
CA GLY A 759 -12.83 9.49 48.74
C GLY A 759 -11.53 9.08 48.03
N TRP A 760 -10.96 7.94 48.41
CA TRP A 760 -9.72 7.48 47.77
C TRP A 760 -9.95 7.15 46.29
N PRO A 761 -9.14 7.68 45.35
CA PRO A 761 -9.25 7.37 43.92
C PRO A 761 -8.76 5.95 43.61
N GLY A 762 -9.50 4.96 44.13
CA GLY A 762 -9.24 3.54 43.96
C GLY A 762 -9.64 3.01 42.58
N PRO A 763 -9.34 1.73 42.28
CA PRO A 763 -9.54 1.16 40.95
C PRO A 763 -10.98 1.22 40.43
N ALA A 764 -11.97 1.17 41.33
CA ALA A 764 -13.37 1.29 40.97
C ALA A 764 -13.73 2.67 40.38
N LEU A 765 -13.05 3.75 40.82
CA LEU A 765 -13.34 5.12 40.40
C LEU A 765 -12.54 5.56 39.16
N VAL A 766 -11.26 5.21 39.12
CA VAL A 766 -10.29 5.74 38.13
C VAL A 766 -9.57 4.66 37.32
N GLY A 767 -9.84 3.38 37.61
CA GLY A 767 -9.12 2.24 37.03
C GLY A 767 -7.75 1.98 37.68
N ARG A 768 -7.30 0.72 37.62
CA ARG A 768 -6.10 0.22 38.34
C ARG A 768 -4.85 1.08 38.14
N ARG A 769 -4.52 1.45 36.90
CA ARG A 769 -3.29 2.21 36.60
C ARG A 769 -3.28 3.61 37.21
N ALA A 770 -4.43 4.29 37.25
CA ALA A 770 -4.52 5.63 37.83
C ALA A 770 -4.58 5.56 39.36
N ALA A 771 -5.19 4.52 39.93
CA ALA A 771 -5.14 4.28 41.37
C ALA A 771 -3.71 4.01 41.87
N GLU A 772 -2.92 3.24 41.10
CA GLU A 772 -1.49 3.04 41.38
C GLU A 772 -0.69 4.35 41.27
N ALA A 773 -1.03 5.22 40.32
CA ALA A 773 -0.45 6.55 40.20
C ALA A 773 -0.78 7.43 41.41
N ALA A 774 -2.04 7.44 41.86
CA ALA A 774 -2.45 8.16 43.07
C ALA A 774 -1.65 7.71 44.31
N CYS A 775 -1.44 6.39 44.46
CA CYS A 775 -0.62 5.84 45.54
C CYS A 775 0.85 6.30 45.47
N ARG A 776 1.45 6.37 44.27
CA ARG A 776 2.83 6.88 44.12
C ARG A 776 2.93 8.36 44.47
N LEU A 777 2.04 9.17 43.91
CA LEU A 777 1.99 10.60 44.19
C LEU A 777 1.82 10.88 45.69
N LEU A 778 1.00 10.10 46.38
CA LEU A 778 0.82 10.21 47.84
C LEU A 778 2.12 9.97 48.63
N GLN A 779 2.94 9.02 48.21
CA GLN A 779 4.25 8.73 48.84
C GLN A 779 5.28 9.85 48.60
N HIS A 780 5.03 10.68 47.59
CA HIS A 780 5.92 11.73 47.13
C HIS A 780 5.56 13.11 47.70
N LEU A 781 4.44 13.22 48.42
CA LEU A 781 4.08 14.44 49.12
C LEU A 781 5.04 14.69 50.29
N GLU A 782 5.49 15.92 50.40
CA GLU A 782 6.36 16.42 51.46
C GLU A 782 5.56 17.43 52.31
N GLY A 783 5.66 17.38 53.64
CA GLY A 783 5.01 18.32 54.56
C GLY A 783 3.51 18.10 54.84
N GLU A 784 2.82 17.26 54.06
CA GLU A 784 1.35 17.12 54.10
C GLU A 784 0.85 15.96 54.99
N ILE A 785 1.28 15.96 56.26
CA ILE A 785 1.08 14.85 57.21
C ILE A 785 -0.41 14.53 57.41
N VAL A 786 -1.27 15.53 57.57
CA VAL A 786 -2.72 15.34 57.84
C VAL A 786 -3.41 14.70 56.63
N LEU A 787 -3.12 15.17 55.42
CA LEU A 787 -3.65 14.60 54.17
C LEU A 787 -3.13 13.16 53.98
N GLN A 788 -1.84 12.91 54.21
CA GLN A 788 -1.26 11.58 54.11
C GLN A 788 -1.88 10.58 55.09
N GLN A 789 -2.14 10.99 56.34
CA GLN A 789 -2.84 10.16 57.33
C GLN A 789 -4.27 9.83 56.89
N ARG A 790 -5.01 10.83 56.39
CA ARG A 790 -6.38 10.63 55.87
C ARG A 790 -6.39 9.65 54.69
N CYS A 791 -5.52 9.86 53.72
CA CYS A 791 -5.39 8.98 52.56
C CYS A 791 -4.92 7.58 52.95
N LEU A 792 -4.02 7.44 53.94
CA LEU A 792 -3.56 6.14 54.44
C LEU A 792 -4.72 5.33 55.06
N ARG A 793 -5.61 5.97 55.84
CA ARG A 793 -6.82 5.30 56.35
C ARG A 793 -7.72 4.80 55.23
N LEU A 794 -7.95 5.61 54.21
CA LEU A 794 -8.79 5.23 53.06
C LEU A 794 -8.13 4.14 52.20
N LEU A 795 -6.81 4.19 52.02
CA LEU A 795 -6.04 3.18 51.32
C LEU A 795 -6.02 1.85 52.08
N ARG A 796 -5.97 1.86 53.42
CA ARG A 796 -6.15 0.66 54.27
C ARG A 796 -7.52 0.05 54.10
N ALA A 797 -8.58 0.84 54.19
CA ALA A 797 -9.94 0.35 53.92
C ALA A 797 -10.07 -0.23 52.50
N SER A 798 -9.37 0.37 51.52
CA SER A 798 -9.30 -0.17 50.15
C SER A 798 -8.51 -1.49 50.08
N ALA A 799 -7.51 -1.70 50.93
CA ALA A 799 -6.74 -2.94 50.96
C ALA A 799 -7.46 -4.07 51.70
N GLU A 800 -8.20 -3.76 52.76
CA GLU A 800 -9.09 -4.69 53.46
C GLU A 800 -10.15 -5.28 52.52
N ARG A 801 -10.69 -4.44 51.62
CA ARG A 801 -11.60 -4.89 50.54
C ARG A 801 -10.91 -5.56 49.35
N GLN A 802 -9.59 -5.77 49.40
CA GLN A 802 -8.78 -6.32 48.31
C GLN A 802 -8.76 -5.49 47.01
N ASP A 803 -9.22 -4.24 47.06
CA ASP A 803 -9.20 -3.30 45.93
C ASP A 803 -7.82 -2.68 45.71
N ALA A 804 -6.98 -2.63 46.74
CA ALA A 804 -5.59 -2.20 46.69
C ALA A 804 -4.69 -3.25 47.34
N PRO A 805 -3.47 -3.49 46.84
CA PRO A 805 -2.56 -4.43 47.47
C PRO A 805 -1.95 -3.85 48.76
N TRP A 806 -1.87 -4.64 49.83
CA TRP A 806 -1.33 -4.25 51.13
C TRP A 806 0.08 -3.62 51.08
N ARG A 807 0.95 -4.01 50.13
CA ARG A 807 2.24 -3.33 49.91
C ARG A 807 2.13 -1.82 49.69
N GLN A 808 1.04 -1.32 49.09
CA GLN A 808 0.81 0.12 48.90
C GLN A 808 0.61 0.86 50.22
N VAL A 809 -0.06 0.21 51.19
CA VAL A 809 -0.19 0.73 52.56
C VAL A 809 1.19 0.81 53.21
N ALA A 810 2.00 -0.24 53.08
CA ALA A 810 3.36 -0.27 53.64
C ALA A 810 4.24 0.89 53.12
N TYR A 811 4.19 1.16 51.81
CA TYR A 811 4.94 2.26 51.19
C TYR A 811 4.56 3.64 51.74
N VAL A 812 3.26 3.94 51.84
CA VAL A 812 2.78 5.22 52.34
C VAL A 812 3.06 5.35 53.84
N GLN A 813 2.89 4.27 54.61
CA GLN A 813 3.14 4.24 56.04
C GLN A 813 4.60 4.51 56.40
N ASP A 814 5.55 3.88 55.70
CA ASP A 814 6.98 4.18 55.90
C ASP A 814 7.33 5.62 55.49
N SER A 815 6.75 6.14 54.41
CA SER A 815 6.92 7.55 54.00
C SER A 815 6.50 8.51 55.11
N LEU A 816 5.31 8.29 55.67
CA LEU A 816 4.73 9.13 56.73
C LEU A 816 5.53 9.05 58.03
N ARG A 817 6.04 7.87 58.38
CA ARG A 817 6.85 7.68 59.60
C ARG A 817 8.16 8.43 59.53
N LEU A 818 8.85 8.38 58.39
CA LEU A 818 10.08 9.14 58.20
C LEU A 818 9.81 10.65 58.21
N ALA A 819 8.73 11.10 57.57
CA ALA A 819 8.31 12.50 57.65
C ALA A 819 7.98 12.97 59.09
N SER A 820 7.66 12.03 59.98
CA SER A 820 7.39 12.29 61.40
C SER A 820 8.59 11.98 62.32
N GLY A 821 9.80 11.80 61.77
CA GLY A 821 11.02 11.50 62.54
C GLY A 821 11.06 10.10 63.18
N ARG A 822 10.20 9.18 62.76
CA ARG A 822 10.10 7.81 63.32
C ARG A 822 10.74 6.79 62.41
N ALA A 823 11.37 5.76 63.00
CA ALA A 823 11.88 4.60 62.27
C ALA A 823 10.77 3.92 61.44
N GLN A 824 11.10 3.49 60.21
CA GLN A 824 10.17 2.81 59.29
C GLN A 824 9.84 1.39 59.76
N GLU A 825 8.72 0.82 59.30
CA GLU A 825 8.26 -0.51 59.71
C GLU A 825 8.68 -1.59 58.70
N TYR A 826 8.70 -1.26 57.40
CA TYR A 826 8.86 -2.25 56.33
C TYR A 826 10.14 -2.10 55.50
N GLY A 827 10.92 -1.04 55.70
CA GLY A 827 12.19 -0.87 54.98
C GLY A 827 12.01 -0.43 53.52
N THR A 828 10.94 0.32 53.20
CA THR A 828 10.64 0.72 51.82
C THR A 828 11.35 1.97 51.34
N LYS A 829 11.94 2.75 52.25
CA LYS A 829 12.65 4.00 51.92
C LYS A 829 14.13 3.82 52.14
N LEU A 830 14.90 4.24 51.14
CA LEU A 830 16.35 4.07 51.06
C LEU A 830 17.03 5.44 50.98
N GLN A 831 18.24 5.51 51.48
CA GLN A 831 19.16 6.63 51.38
C GLN A 831 20.47 6.17 50.73
N ARG A 832 21.19 7.10 50.12
CA ARG A 832 22.52 6.85 49.59
C ARG A 832 23.55 7.12 50.68
N VAL A 833 24.39 6.14 50.99
CA VAL A 833 25.55 6.26 51.87
C VAL A 833 26.73 5.60 51.17
N ASP A 834 27.81 6.35 50.94
CA ASP A 834 29.04 5.87 50.29
C ASP A 834 28.81 5.10 48.97
N GLY A 835 27.93 5.64 48.11
CA GLY A 835 27.61 5.01 46.82
C GLY A 835 26.66 3.81 46.90
N ARG A 836 26.23 3.39 48.10
CA ARG A 836 25.29 2.27 48.30
C ARG A 836 23.92 2.76 48.76
N LEU A 837 22.88 2.07 48.32
CA LEU A 837 21.52 2.27 48.81
C LEU A 837 21.30 1.46 50.09
N VAL A 838 21.18 2.15 51.21
CA VAL A 838 20.88 1.57 52.53
C VAL A 838 19.50 2.01 52.99
N PRO A 839 18.73 1.19 53.72
CA PRO A 839 17.45 1.61 54.25
C PRO A 839 17.62 2.66 55.35
N TYR A 840 16.67 3.60 55.46
CA TYR A 840 16.53 4.42 56.66
C TYR A 840 16.27 3.56 57.92
N PRO A 841 16.49 4.06 59.15
CA PRO A 841 16.33 3.28 60.38
C PRO A 841 15.01 2.50 60.44
N ILE A 842 15.09 1.18 60.65
CA ILE A 842 13.94 0.26 60.69
C ILE A 842 13.69 -0.16 62.14
N ARG A 843 12.42 -0.11 62.59
CA ARG A 843 12.05 -0.63 63.90
C ARG A 843 12.23 -2.15 63.92
N ALA A 844 12.99 -2.68 64.89
CA ALA A 844 13.21 -4.13 65.08
C ALA A 844 13.55 -4.83 63.73
N PRO A 845 14.76 -4.58 63.17
CA PRO A 845 15.14 -5.02 61.84
C PRO A 845 15.09 -6.55 61.68
N ASP A 846 15.39 -7.33 62.73
CA ASP A 846 15.34 -8.79 62.69
C ASP A 846 13.94 -9.36 62.43
N ARG A 847 12.89 -8.56 62.67
CA ARG A 847 11.48 -8.92 62.42
C ARG A 847 10.90 -8.31 61.15
N VAL A 848 11.71 -7.61 60.34
CA VAL A 848 11.22 -6.87 59.17
C VAL A 848 10.64 -7.79 58.10
N ASP A 849 11.24 -8.96 57.87
CA ASP A 849 10.81 -9.86 56.80
C ASP A 849 9.47 -10.53 57.10
N ALA A 850 9.18 -10.83 58.37
CA ALA A 850 7.86 -11.30 58.78
C ALA A 850 6.77 -10.24 58.50
N ARG A 851 7.06 -8.95 58.78
CA ARG A 851 6.14 -7.84 58.49
C ARG A 851 5.98 -7.60 56.98
N ARG A 852 7.06 -7.74 56.20
CA ARG A 852 7.03 -7.61 54.74
C ARG A 852 6.23 -8.74 54.09
N ALA A 853 6.37 -9.96 54.58
CA ALA A 853 5.59 -11.11 54.12
C ALA A 853 4.08 -10.89 54.33
N ALA A 854 3.67 -10.39 55.50
CA ALA A 854 2.27 -10.06 55.80
C ALA A 854 1.67 -8.99 54.85
N MET A 855 2.52 -8.11 54.29
CA MET A 855 2.11 -7.09 53.32
C MET A 855 2.23 -7.56 51.85
N GLY A 856 2.60 -8.81 51.60
CA GLY A 856 2.82 -9.37 50.27
C GLY A 856 4.07 -8.79 49.57
N MET A 857 5.11 -8.49 50.34
CA MET A 857 6.38 -7.95 49.88
C MET A 857 7.49 -9.01 49.96
N GLU A 858 8.51 -8.88 49.10
CA GLU A 858 9.68 -9.76 49.15
C GLU A 858 10.56 -9.46 50.39
N PRO A 859 11.46 -10.38 50.81
CA PRO A 859 12.44 -10.12 51.87
C PRO A 859 13.29 -8.85 51.63
N LEU A 860 13.65 -8.14 52.69
CA LEU A 860 14.38 -6.87 52.63
C LEU A 860 15.68 -7.00 51.84
N THR A 861 16.45 -8.08 52.06
CA THR A 861 17.70 -8.35 51.32
C THR A 861 17.47 -8.49 49.81
N ALA A 862 16.38 -9.14 49.39
CA ALA A 862 16.05 -9.27 47.97
C ALA A 862 15.66 -7.91 47.36
N TYR A 863 14.91 -7.11 48.11
CA TYR A 863 14.54 -5.74 47.72
C TYR A 863 15.77 -4.82 47.58
N LEU A 864 16.68 -4.83 48.55
CA LEU A 864 17.92 -4.04 48.51
C LEU A 864 18.80 -4.41 47.32
N ARG A 865 19.01 -5.72 47.05
CA ARG A 865 19.74 -6.18 45.86
C ARG A 865 19.08 -5.75 44.55
N ARG A 866 17.75 -5.67 44.51
CA ARG A 866 17.05 -5.18 43.33
C ARG A 866 17.25 -3.67 43.18
N ALA A 867 17.07 -2.90 44.25
CA ALA A 867 17.26 -1.46 44.27
C ALA A 867 18.70 -1.07 43.86
N GLN A 868 19.71 -1.72 44.44
CA GLN A 868 21.13 -1.49 44.12
C GLN A 868 21.43 -1.77 42.64
N ARG A 869 20.99 -2.91 42.09
CA ARG A 869 21.20 -3.22 40.65
C ARG A 869 20.60 -2.19 39.70
N TYR A 870 19.48 -1.58 40.08
CA TYR A 870 18.90 -0.51 39.28
C TYR A 870 19.65 0.81 39.45
N PHE A 871 20.18 1.08 40.64
CA PHE A 871 21.04 2.23 40.93
C PHE A 871 22.39 2.13 40.19
N ASP A 872 23.04 0.97 40.17
CA ASP A 872 24.32 0.80 39.46
C ASP A 872 24.16 0.95 37.93
N LYS A 873 23.05 0.44 37.38
CA LYS A 873 22.68 0.60 35.95
C LYS A 873 22.37 2.04 35.56
N ALA A 874 21.98 2.86 36.54
CA ALA A 874 21.76 4.27 36.34
C ALA A 874 23.06 5.06 36.27
N GLU A 875 23.95 4.77 37.21
CA GLU A 875 25.21 5.47 37.37
C GLU A 875 26.12 5.19 36.18
N SER A 876 26.14 3.94 35.69
CA SER A 876 26.83 3.53 34.45
C SER A 876 26.24 4.13 33.16
N ALA A 877 25.04 4.72 33.20
CA ALA A 877 24.41 5.39 32.06
C ALA A 877 24.62 6.92 32.06
N LEU A 878 25.30 7.47 33.08
CA LEU A 878 25.70 8.88 33.12
C LEU A 878 27.05 9.05 32.42
N PRO A 879 27.18 9.91 31.40
CA PRO A 879 28.45 10.15 30.74
C PRO A 879 29.43 10.86 31.69
N HIS A 880 30.61 10.26 31.91
CA HIS A 880 31.75 10.99 32.46
C HIS A 880 32.19 12.04 31.44
N GLY A 881 32.43 13.27 31.92
CA GLY A 881 32.30 14.50 31.14
C GLY A 881 33.12 14.61 29.85
N SER A 882 32.48 15.08 28.79
CA SER A 882 32.96 16.16 27.92
C SER A 882 31.78 16.68 27.07
N SER A 883 31.83 17.98 26.79
CA SER A 883 30.77 18.85 26.28
C SER A 883 30.19 18.49 24.90
N GLY A 884 28.88 18.71 24.73
CA GLY A 884 28.32 19.17 23.44
C GLY A 884 27.31 18.25 22.73
N SER A 885 26.02 18.51 22.98
CA SER A 885 24.85 18.18 22.15
C SER A 885 24.65 16.72 21.71
N SER A 886 23.80 15.99 22.44
CA SER A 886 22.77 15.05 21.94
C SER A 886 22.28 14.19 23.10
N SER A 887 21.17 14.58 23.75
CA SER A 887 20.59 13.77 24.83
C SER A 887 19.07 13.93 24.89
N GLN A 888 18.38 13.24 23.97
CA GLN A 888 16.96 12.92 24.08
C GLN A 888 16.74 11.50 23.56
N ARG A 889 17.22 10.51 24.32
CA ARG A 889 16.73 9.11 24.25
C ARG A 889 17.26 8.38 25.47
N LEU A 890 16.35 7.66 26.14
CA LEU A 890 16.47 7.00 27.45
C LEU A 890 16.37 7.96 28.65
N ASN A 891 15.19 7.96 29.30
CA ASN A 891 15.09 8.10 30.76
C ASN A 891 13.66 7.79 31.24
N SER A 892 13.39 6.51 31.50
CA SER A 892 12.19 6.06 32.24
C SER A 892 12.48 4.86 33.17
N HIS A 893 13.74 4.47 33.37
CA HIS A 893 14.09 3.25 34.09
C HIS A 893 14.71 3.49 35.47
N LEU A 894 15.07 4.74 35.80
CA LEU A 894 15.70 5.10 37.06
C LEU A 894 14.74 5.45 38.19
N ALA A 895 13.69 6.25 37.92
CA ALA A 895 12.68 6.56 38.93
C ALA A 895 11.90 5.32 39.39
N HIS A 896 11.95 4.23 38.60
CA HIS A 896 11.39 2.95 39.02
C HIS A 896 12.23 2.32 40.14
N ALA A 897 13.56 2.39 40.10
CA ALA A 897 14.49 1.79 41.06
C ALA A 897 14.21 2.15 42.53
N LEU A 898 13.94 3.44 42.77
CA LEU A 898 13.66 4.00 44.09
C LEU A 898 12.17 3.86 44.48
N THR A 899 11.35 3.24 43.62
CA THR A 899 9.90 3.08 43.79
C THR A 899 9.34 1.73 43.24
N VAL A 900 10.10 0.62 43.27
CA VAL A 900 9.62 -0.68 42.74
C VAL A 900 8.85 -1.51 43.78
N SER A 901 7.57 -1.80 43.49
CA SER A 901 7.05 -3.19 43.48
C SER A 901 5.77 -3.38 42.66
N ALA A 902 5.88 -4.14 41.56
CA ALA A 902 5.09 -5.36 41.34
C ALA A 902 5.47 -6.08 40.03
N LYS A 903 6.01 -7.30 40.15
CA LYS A 903 5.70 -8.44 39.27
C LYS A 903 6.08 -9.75 39.96
N ARG A 904 5.13 -10.69 39.97
CA ARG A 904 5.17 -12.02 40.59
C ARG A 904 6.15 -12.97 39.88
N SER A 905 6.77 -13.84 40.68
CA SER A 905 7.39 -15.12 40.27
C SER A 905 6.34 -16.18 39.91
N PRO A 906 6.71 -17.19 39.12
CA PRO A 906 5.83 -18.26 38.66
C PRO A 906 5.65 -19.36 39.73
N ARG A 907 4.43 -19.89 39.81
CA ARG A 907 4.17 -21.32 39.97
C ARG A 907 3.30 -21.73 38.80
#